data_AF-A0A090T2K9-F1
#
_entry.id   AF-A0A090T2K9-F1
#
_cell.length_a   1.000
_cell.length_b   1.000
_cell.length_c   1.000
_cell.angle_alpha   90.00
_cell.angle_beta   90.00
_cell.angle_gamma   90.00
#
_symmetry.space_group_name_H-M   'P 1'
#
loop_
_entity.id
_entity.type
_entity.pdbx_description
1 polymer ?
#
loop_
_entity_poly.entity_id
_entity_poly.type
_entity_poly.pdbx_seq_one_letter_code
_entity_poly.pdbx_strand_id
1 'polypeptide(L)'
;MLDLDDPWSNIGYWGDHQIIYLLKFLELADKYQGNDLIEWLSEETYSYANVPYEISGVEQLFANPKDTVTFNEQKQATTEEMTETMGSDGRLVMSDKGEVYQVNLLEKLLVPLLSKLSNFVIDGGIWLNTQRPEWNDANNAIVGNGLSMVTLYYMRRYVTFMQKLICRASINVALSSEVATWLAKTSEVLSEAAASLRVEKITPQSRKALLTKLAKVAEEYRVGVYANGFSGKSTVEMTEVEELLRVSKTLLDHTIHSNKREDGLYNAYNILDLQGDGANVEYLYPMLEGQVAILSAGILDATQAVDLLTKLFDSEMFREDQLSFMLYPDRDLAAFLKKNHITKNHVDNSALLQAMLENDDKRIVNLDIENRVHFNADFENAGVLEARIAQVAADYPRFGRQDWEKVADIYEQTFNHKAFTGRSGTMFGYEGLGCIYWHMVSKLLLAVQENYQQAWVELGNTEKTKQLAEFYYRVREGIGFNKTPQVYGAFPTDPYSHTPKQAGAQQPGMTGQVKEEVITRFGELGIAITDGEIQITPNLLDKSEFLTEPVAFDYFDLNGQEHQIEVEVGSLAFTLCQVPFVYTLSEEQNEVSLTVELVNGPKIEKVSNMIPESLSKHIFDRSGQVKAVYVTIPAEKLVI
;
A
#
# COMPACT_ATOMS: atom_id res chain seq x y z
N MET A 1 2.50 20.56 -14.54
CA MET A 1 3.83 21.07 -14.93
C MET A 1 4.50 21.55 -13.66
N LEU A 2 5.78 21.24 -13.49
CA LEU A 2 6.61 21.84 -12.43
C LEU A 2 6.75 23.33 -12.75
N ASP A 3 6.51 24.19 -11.77
CA ASP A 3 6.79 25.62 -11.88
C ASP A 3 8.12 25.86 -11.17
N LEU A 4 9.20 26.03 -11.95
CA LEU A 4 10.56 26.15 -11.41
C LEU A 4 10.77 27.45 -10.60
N ASP A 5 9.91 28.45 -10.79
CA ASP A 5 9.96 29.71 -10.05
C ASP A 5 9.18 29.67 -8.73
N ASP A 6 8.35 28.63 -8.52
CA ASP A 6 7.62 28.40 -7.27
C ASP A 6 8.41 27.44 -6.35
N PRO A 7 8.96 27.91 -5.22
CA PRO A 7 9.74 27.08 -4.29
C PRO A 7 8.91 25.97 -3.62
N TRP A 8 7.57 26.00 -3.74
CA TRP A 8 6.67 24.96 -3.22
C TRP A 8 6.20 23.97 -4.28
N SER A 9 6.56 24.20 -5.55
CA SER A 9 6.35 23.25 -6.63
C SER A 9 7.44 22.19 -6.55
N ASN A 10 7.08 20.97 -6.14
CA ASN A 10 8.03 19.88 -6.00
C ASN A 10 7.63 18.68 -6.87
N ILE A 11 8.56 17.74 -7.04
CA ILE A 11 8.39 16.45 -7.72
C ILE A 11 8.72 15.32 -6.75
N GLY A 12 8.48 14.07 -7.14
CA GLY A 12 8.91 12.93 -6.34
C GLY A 12 8.29 11.61 -6.79
N TYR A 13 8.51 10.58 -5.99
CA TYR A 13 7.98 9.23 -6.22
C TYR A 13 7.16 8.78 -5.03
N TRP A 14 5.91 8.37 -5.25
CA TRP A 14 5.06 7.83 -4.19
C TRP A 14 5.56 6.45 -3.76
N GLY A 15 5.60 6.21 -2.46
CA GLY A 15 6.25 5.02 -1.88
C GLY A 15 5.58 3.71 -2.27
N ASP A 16 4.25 3.70 -2.39
CA ASP A 16 3.42 2.52 -2.60
C ASP A 16 3.27 2.10 -4.07
N HIS A 17 3.54 3.00 -5.02
CA HIS A 17 3.26 2.85 -6.47
C HIS A 17 3.91 1.65 -7.18
N GLN A 18 4.80 0.91 -6.52
CA GLN A 18 5.56 -0.18 -7.16
C GLN A 18 5.10 -1.56 -6.70
N ILE A 19 5.28 -1.87 -5.40
CA ILE A 19 5.29 -3.26 -4.93
C ILE A 19 3.91 -3.92 -5.06
N ILE A 20 2.88 -3.41 -4.36
CA ILE A 20 1.61 -4.13 -4.26
C ILE A 20 0.84 -4.14 -5.58
N TYR A 21 0.85 -3.04 -6.33
CA TYR A 21 0.13 -2.95 -7.60
C TYR A 21 0.71 -3.89 -8.66
N LEU A 22 2.05 -3.89 -8.80
CA LEU A 22 2.74 -4.83 -9.69
C LEU A 22 2.48 -6.27 -9.24
N LEU A 23 2.58 -6.54 -7.94
CA LEU A 23 2.37 -7.88 -7.40
C LEU A 23 1.00 -8.46 -7.77
N LYS A 24 -0.08 -7.66 -7.69
CA LYS A 24 -1.42 -8.15 -8.08
C LYS A 24 -1.46 -8.58 -9.55
N PHE A 25 -0.77 -7.87 -10.45
CA PHE A 25 -0.68 -8.28 -11.85
C PHE A 25 0.19 -9.53 -12.03
N LEU A 26 1.30 -9.66 -11.30
CA LEU A 26 2.14 -10.85 -11.36
C LEU A 26 1.44 -12.09 -10.82
N GLU A 27 0.70 -11.98 -9.71
CA GLU A 27 -0.10 -13.07 -9.16
C GLU A 27 -1.22 -13.49 -10.12
N LEU A 28 -1.82 -12.55 -10.84
CA LEU A 28 -2.78 -12.87 -11.90
C LEU A 28 -2.07 -13.52 -13.09
N ALA A 29 -0.93 -12.99 -13.55
CA ALA A 29 -0.17 -13.61 -14.63
C ALA A 29 0.25 -15.04 -14.30
N ASP A 30 0.68 -15.32 -13.05
CA ASP A 30 1.04 -16.68 -12.63
C ASP A 30 -0.15 -17.64 -12.66
N LYS A 31 -1.34 -17.14 -12.28
CA LYS A 31 -2.59 -17.92 -12.29
C LYS A 31 -3.07 -18.23 -13.72
N TYR A 32 -2.99 -17.27 -14.63
CA TYR A 32 -3.56 -17.39 -15.98
C TYR A 32 -2.57 -17.93 -17.02
N GLN A 33 -1.29 -17.58 -16.91
CA GLN A 33 -0.25 -17.80 -17.93
C GLN A 33 1.13 -18.00 -17.29
N GLY A 34 1.20 -18.87 -16.26
CA GLY A 34 2.40 -19.05 -15.45
C GLY A 34 3.66 -19.43 -16.24
N ASN A 35 3.54 -20.20 -17.33
CA ASN A 35 4.69 -20.56 -18.17
C ASN A 35 5.29 -19.32 -18.86
N ASP A 36 4.47 -18.48 -19.49
CA ASP A 36 4.91 -17.25 -20.14
C ASP A 36 5.61 -16.32 -19.13
N LEU A 37 5.05 -16.21 -17.92
CA LEU A 37 5.65 -15.41 -16.86
C LEU A 37 7.06 -15.88 -16.50
N ILE A 38 7.31 -17.20 -16.49
CA ILE A 38 8.64 -17.77 -16.24
C ILE A 38 9.59 -17.51 -17.41
N GLU A 39 9.12 -17.58 -18.65
CA GLU A 39 9.93 -17.26 -19.83
C GLU A 39 10.38 -15.78 -19.84
N TRP A 40 9.48 -14.86 -19.47
CA TRP A 40 9.78 -13.43 -19.41
C TRP A 40 10.88 -13.06 -18.41
N LEU A 41 11.14 -13.92 -17.41
CA LEU A 41 12.21 -13.67 -16.43
C LEU A 41 13.60 -13.59 -17.07
N SER A 42 13.82 -14.22 -18.23
CA SER A 42 15.08 -14.18 -18.96
C SER A 42 15.00 -13.48 -20.32
N GLU A 43 13.80 -13.24 -20.85
CA GLU A 43 13.60 -12.58 -22.14
C GLU A 43 13.84 -11.07 -22.07
N GLU A 44 14.76 -10.55 -22.88
CA GLU A 44 15.20 -9.15 -22.85
C GLU A 44 14.28 -8.22 -23.66
N THR A 45 13.02 -8.07 -23.25
CA THR A 45 11.99 -7.28 -23.95
C THR A 45 11.50 -6.04 -23.18
N TYR A 46 12.01 -5.82 -21.97
CA TYR A 46 11.60 -4.71 -21.09
C TYR A 46 12.58 -3.54 -21.17
N SER A 47 12.13 -2.33 -20.83
CA SER A 47 12.95 -1.11 -20.85
C SER A 47 12.83 -0.31 -19.55
N TYR A 48 13.59 0.79 -19.44
CA TYR A 48 13.48 1.76 -18.35
C TYR A 48 12.90 3.09 -18.85
N ALA A 49 11.91 3.62 -18.13
CA ALA A 49 11.46 4.99 -18.35
C ALA A 49 12.55 5.97 -17.89
N ASN A 50 12.87 6.94 -18.74
CA ASN A 50 13.93 7.93 -18.50
C ASN A 50 13.38 9.19 -17.82
N VAL A 51 12.82 9.03 -16.62
CA VAL A 51 12.29 10.16 -15.86
C VAL A 51 13.45 11.09 -15.47
N PRO A 52 13.35 12.42 -15.67
CA PRO A 52 14.42 13.39 -15.43
C PRO A 52 14.55 13.76 -13.94
N TYR A 53 14.34 12.79 -13.04
CA TYR A 53 14.43 13.00 -11.60
C TYR A 53 15.69 12.32 -11.07
N GLU A 54 16.44 13.04 -10.24
CA GLU A 54 17.64 12.53 -9.61
C GLU A 54 17.47 12.49 -8.10
N ILE A 55 17.74 11.32 -7.51
CA ILE A 55 17.68 11.12 -6.06
C ILE A 55 19.03 11.49 -5.47
N SER A 56 19.00 12.38 -4.47
CA SER A 56 20.15 12.96 -3.78
C SER A 56 21.08 11.92 -3.16
N GLY A 57 22.32 12.31 -2.90
CA GLY A 57 23.32 11.51 -2.22
C GLY A 57 22.98 11.20 -0.76
N VAL A 58 23.68 10.24 -0.14
CA VAL A 58 23.40 9.79 1.24
C VAL A 58 23.57 10.91 2.25
N GLU A 59 24.57 11.78 2.09
CA GLU A 59 24.78 12.90 3.01
C GLU A 59 23.57 13.84 3.05
N GLN A 60 23.04 14.22 1.88
CA GLN A 60 21.85 15.06 1.76
C GLN A 60 20.60 14.34 2.27
N LEU A 61 20.40 13.07 1.91
CA LEU A 61 19.26 12.26 2.38
C LEU A 61 19.15 12.25 3.90
N PHE A 62 20.27 12.08 4.61
CA PHE A 62 20.29 12.05 6.07
C PHE A 62 20.24 13.45 6.70
N ALA A 63 20.76 14.47 6.01
CA ALA A 63 20.73 15.86 6.49
C ALA A 63 19.32 16.47 6.39
N ASN A 64 18.63 16.24 5.28
CA ASN A 64 17.28 16.74 5.05
C ASN A 64 16.45 15.77 4.19
N PRO A 65 15.75 14.80 4.81
CA PRO A 65 15.01 13.79 4.06
C PRO A 65 13.71 14.30 3.41
N LYS A 66 13.41 15.60 3.54
CA LYS A 66 12.31 16.28 2.84
C LYS A 66 12.75 16.92 1.51
N ASP A 67 14.05 17.05 1.27
CA ASP A 67 14.65 17.63 0.07
C ASP A 67 15.69 16.67 -0.52
N THR A 68 15.20 15.79 -1.40
CA THR A 68 15.88 14.57 -1.79
C THR A 68 15.75 14.23 -3.27
N VAL A 69 14.86 14.88 -4.02
CA VAL A 69 14.65 14.62 -5.45
C VAL A 69 14.71 15.92 -6.23
N THR A 70 15.68 16.03 -7.13
CA THR A 70 15.88 17.18 -8.00
C THR A 70 15.44 16.90 -9.43
N PHE A 71 15.07 17.95 -10.17
CA PHE A 71 14.71 17.87 -11.58
C PHE A 71 15.94 18.17 -12.44
N ASN A 72 16.31 17.24 -13.33
CA ASN A 72 17.43 17.43 -14.26
C ASN A 72 16.91 18.00 -15.60
N GLU A 73 17.02 19.32 -15.75
CA GLU A 73 16.59 20.04 -16.96
C GLU A 73 17.35 19.62 -18.22
N GLN A 74 18.65 19.34 -18.11
CA GLN A 74 19.46 18.91 -19.26
C GLN A 74 19.00 17.54 -19.77
N LYS A 75 18.71 16.61 -18.85
CA LYS A 75 18.16 15.29 -19.15
C LYS A 75 16.76 15.40 -19.77
N GLN A 76 15.92 16.32 -19.29
CA GLN A 76 14.62 16.60 -19.91
C GLN A 76 14.79 17.08 -21.36
N ALA A 77 15.61 18.11 -21.58
CA ALA A 77 15.84 18.65 -22.92
C ALA A 77 16.38 17.59 -23.91
N THR A 78 17.32 16.75 -23.45
CA THR A 78 17.88 15.66 -24.25
C THR A 78 16.81 14.60 -24.57
N THR A 79 15.94 14.30 -23.60
CA THR A 79 14.82 13.35 -23.77
C THR A 79 13.75 13.88 -24.73
N GLU A 80 13.48 15.19 -24.72
CA GLU A 80 12.57 15.83 -25.67
C GLU A 80 13.11 15.80 -27.10
N GLU A 81 14.39 16.10 -27.31
CA GLU A 81 15.05 15.99 -28.62
C GLU A 81 15.00 14.55 -29.17
N MET A 82 15.26 13.55 -28.31
CA MET A 82 15.09 12.14 -28.68
C MET A 82 13.63 11.78 -29.00
N THR A 83 12.68 12.38 -28.29
CA THR A 83 11.24 12.14 -28.53
C THR A 83 10.81 12.68 -29.90
N GLU A 84 11.38 13.80 -30.35
CA GLU A 84 11.11 14.35 -31.68
C GLU A 84 11.60 13.43 -32.82
N THR A 85 12.67 12.67 -32.58
CA THR A 85 13.29 11.80 -33.60
C THR A 85 12.77 10.36 -33.57
N MET A 86 12.54 9.78 -32.39
CA MET A 86 12.17 8.37 -32.19
C MET A 86 10.70 8.17 -31.79
N GLY A 87 9.95 9.25 -31.59
CA GLY A 87 8.61 9.18 -30.99
C GLY A 87 8.69 8.90 -29.48
N SER A 88 7.65 8.28 -28.91
CA SER A 88 7.54 8.08 -27.46
C SER A 88 8.70 7.29 -26.85
N ASP A 89 9.35 6.43 -27.62
CA ASP A 89 10.49 5.63 -27.18
C ASP A 89 11.73 6.47 -26.86
N GLY A 90 11.80 7.71 -27.36
CA GLY A 90 12.79 8.71 -26.95
C GLY A 90 12.79 9.00 -25.44
N ARG A 91 11.71 8.63 -24.73
CA ARG A 91 11.58 8.73 -23.27
C ARG A 91 12.05 7.50 -22.50
N LEU A 92 12.67 6.54 -23.18
CA LEU A 92 13.27 5.36 -22.58
C LEU A 92 14.78 5.56 -22.41
N VAL A 93 15.39 4.81 -21.49
CA VAL A 93 16.84 4.81 -21.32
C VAL A 93 17.48 4.20 -22.56
N MET A 94 18.43 4.91 -23.15
CA MET A 94 19.17 4.46 -24.34
C MET A 94 20.46 3.74 -23.95
N SER A 95 20.88 2.81 -24.81
CA SER A 95 22.20 2.19 -24.81
C SER A 95 23.25 3.15 -25.39
N ASP A 96 24.52 2.79 -25.24
CA ASP A 96 25.67 3.45 -25.88
C ASP A 96 25.58 3.47 -27.42
N LYS A 97 24.79 2.58 -28.02
CA LYS A 97 24.52 2.51 -29.46
C LYS A 97 23.36 3.40 -29.92
N GLY A 98 22.69 4.10 -29.01
CA GLY A 98 21.52 4.93 -29.31
C GLY A 98 20.22 4.15 -29.54
N GLU A 99 20.20 2.86 -29.21
CA GLU A 99 19.00 2.01 -29.20
C GLU A 99 18.42 1.94 -27.80
N VAL A 100 17.12 1.68 -27.66
CA VAL A 100 16.49 1.47 -26.34
C VAL A 100 17.20 0.35 -25.59
N TYR A 101 17.63 0.63 -24.36
CA TYR A 101 18.29 -0.37 -23.52
C TYR A 101 17.26 -1.38 -23.00
N GLN A 102 17.40 -2.63 -23.43
CA GLN A 102 16.48 -3.71 -23.10
C GLN A 102 17.03 -4.63 -22.00
N VAL A 103 16.16 -5.08 -21.09
CA VAL A 103 16.44 -5.99 -19.98
C VAL A 103 15.31 -7.01 -19.82
N ASN A 104 15.49 -8.03 -18.99
CA ASN A 104 14.46 -9.02 -18.70
C ASN A 104 13.53 -8.63 -17.55
N LEU A 105 12.43 -9.38 -17.40
CA LEU A 105 11.46 -9.12 -16.34
C LEU A 105 12.10 -9.27 -14.96
N LEU A 106 13.00 -10.24 -14.74
CA LEU A 106 13.61 -10.44 -13.44
C LEU A 106 14.35 -9.19 -12.97
N GLU A 107 15.10 -8.52 -13.85
CA GLU A 107 15.73 -7.24 -13.53
C GLU A 107 14.67 -6.19 -13.15
N LYS A 108 13.59 -6.10 -13.92
CA LYS A 108 12.46 -5.20 -13.63
C LYS A 108 11.76 -5.50 -12.31
N LEU A 109 11.83 -6.73 -11.81
CA LEU A 109 11.31 -7.13 -10.49
C LEU A 109 12.31 -6.84 -9.36
N LEU A 110 13.61 -6.98 -9.63
CA LEU A 110 14.68 -6.73 -8.67
C LEU A 110 14.88 -5.24 -8.39
N VAL A 111 14.83 -4.37 -9.40
CA VAL A 111 15.08 -2.93 -9.21
C VAL A 111 14.12 -2.27 -8.20
N PRO A 112 12.79 -2.47 -8.26
CA PRO A 112 11.88 -1.96 -7.24
C PRO A 112 12.14 -2.54 -5.85
N LEU A 113 12.48 -3.83 -5.75
CA LEU A 113 12.79 -4.47 -4.47
C LEU A 113 14.06 -3.90 -3.86
N LEU A 114 15.16 -3.81 -4.63
CA LEU A 114 16.43 -3.24 -4.21
C LEU A 114 16.27 -1.76 -3.80
N SER A 115 15.47 -0.98 -4.54
CA SER A 115 15.14 0.42 -4.21
C SER A 115 14.40 0.55 -2.87
N LYS A 116 13.57 -0.43 -2.53
CA LYS A 116 12.89 -0.46 -1.24
C LYS A 116 13.80 -0.93 -0.11
N LEU A 117 14.61 -1.97 -0.37
CA LEU A 117 15.61 -2.47 0.58
C LEU A 117 16.69 -1.43 0.89
N SER A 118 17.04 -0.53 -0.04
CA SER A 118 17.97 0.57 0.24
C SER A 118 17.43 1.58 1.27
N ASN A 119 16.11 1.58 1.48
CA ASN A 119 15.39 2.43 2.42
C ASN A 119 14.86 1.62 3.63
N PHE A 120 15.30 0.37 3.79
CA PHE A 120 14.83 -0.49 4.87
C PHE A 120 15.44 -0.09 6.21
N VAL A 121 14.57 0.22 7.16
CA VAL A 121 14.90 0.47 8.56
C VAL A 121 14.39 -0.70 9.39
N ILE A 122 15.32 -1.51 9.89
CA ILE A 122 14.98 -2.65 10.76
C ILE A 122 14.23 -2.19 12.02
N ASP A 123 13.19 -2.93 12.41
CA ASP A 123 12.15 -2.57 13.40
C ASP A 123 11.25 -1.39 13.03
N GLY A 124 11.53 -0.70 11.92
CA GLY A 124 10.93 0.58 11.60
C GLY A 124 9.97 0.57 10.39
N GLY A 125 10.36 -0.09 9.30
CA GLY A 125 9.62 -0.02 8.03
C GLY A 125 10.49 0.48 6.87
N ILE A 126 9.86 0.92 5.79
CA ILE A 126 10.54 1.53 4.63
C ILE A 126 10.51 3.04 4.73
N TRP A 127 11.68 3.68 4.63
CA TRP A 127 11.81 5.13 4.76
C TRP A 127 11.13 5.90 3.64
N LEU A 128 10.27 6.84 4.01
CA LEU A 128 9.49 7.70 3.10
C LEU A 128 10.27 8.99 2.81
N ASN A 129 11.25 8.93 1.91
CA ASN A 129 12.19 10.02 1.66
C ASN A 129 12.22 10.46 0.18
N THR A 130 11.14 10.26 -0.57
CA THR A 130 11.07 10.54 -2.02
C THR A 130 10.11 11.69 -2.37
N GLN A 131 9.95 12.65 -1.46
CA GLN A 131 9.15 13.89 -1.61
C GLN A 131 7.66 13.70 -1.93
N ARG A 132 7.14 12.47 -1.84
CA ARG A 132 5.73 12.13 -2.02
C ARG A 132 5.28 11.11 -0.99
N PRO A 133 3.99 11.15 -0.59
CA PRO A 133 3.43 10.20 0.36
C PRO A 133 3.22 8.82 -0.28
N GLU A 134 2.46 7.98 0.41
CA GLU A 134 1.88 6.75 -0.15
C GLU A 134 0.38 6.99 -0.45
N TRP A 135 -0.47 5.98 -0.27
CA TRP A 135 -1.90 6.03 -0.60
C TRP A 135 -2.65 7.17 0.11
N ASN A 136 -2.40 7.39 1.40
CA ASN A 136 -3.08 8.43 2.17
C ASN A 136 -2.40 9.80 2.03
N ASP A 137 -2.83 10.59 1.05
CA ASP A 137 -2.31 11.94 0.83
C ASP A 137 -2.58 12.90 2.01
N ALA A 138 -3.59 12.62 2.85
CA ALA A 138 -3.84 13.44 4.03
C ALA A 138 -2.76 13.29 5.11
N ASN A 139 -1.94 12.23 5.05
CA ASN A 139 -0.74 12.02 5.87
C ASN A 139 0.56 12.46 5.17
N ASN A 140 0.50 13.40 4.22
CA ASN A 140 1.67 13.81 3.44
C ASN A 140 2.84 14.42 4.24
N ALA A 141 2.61 14.98 5.43
CA ALA A 141 3.68 15.56 6.24
C ALA A 141 4.61 14.50 6.85
N ILE A 142 4.18 13.22 6.85
CA ILE A 142 5.02 12.10 7.26
C ILE A 142 6.22 11.90 6.33
N VAL A 143 6.18 12.39 5.09
CA VAL A 143 7.32 12.34 4.17
C VAL A 143 8.52 13.05 4.79
N GLY A 144 9.68 12.40 4.75
CA GLY A 144 10.93 12.82 5.37
C GLY A 144 11.29 11.94 6.56
N ASN A 145 10.43 11.86 7.58
CA ASN A 145 10.72 11.07 8.78
C ASN A 145 9.88 9.79 8.87
N GLY A 146 8.90 9.60 8.00
CA GLY A 146 8.00 8.47 8.02
C GLY A 146 8.68 7.17 7.63
N LEU A 147 8.24 6.08 8.26
CA LEU A 147 8.59 4.72 7.93
C LEU A 147 7.30 3.95 7.64
N SER A 148 7.19 3.37 6.45
CA SER A 148 6.02 2.59 6.05
C SER A 148 6.19 1.12 6.41
N MET A 149 5.42 0.67 7.40
CA MET A 149 5.21 -0.76 7.63
C MET A 149 4.22 -1.33 6.62
N VAL A 150 3.28 -0.53 6.12
CA VAL A 150 2.34 -0.89 5.03
C VAL A 150 3.09 -1.45 3.82
N THR A 151 4.05 -0.69 3.30
CA THR A 151 4.88 -1.14 2.16
C THR A 151 5.74 -2.34 2.55
N LEU A 152 6.24 -2.42 3.78
CA LEU A 152 7.02 -3.57 4.26
C LEU A 152 6.18 -4.87 4.27
N TYR A 153 4.93 -4.81 4.70
CA TYR A 153 4.00 -5.95 4.68
C TYR A 153 3.78 -6.46 3.24
N TYR A 154 3.57 -5.55 2.29
CA TYR A 154 3.45 -5.92 0.89
C TYR A 154 4.76 -6.40 0.27
N MET A 155 5.92 -5.87 0.68
CA MET A 155 7.23 -6.39 0.29
C MET A 155 7.43 -7.83 0.76
N ARG A 156 6.95 -8.18 1.95
CA ARG A 156 7.03 -9.56 2.44
C ARG A 156 6.25 -10.52 1.54
N ARG A 157 5.03 -10.15 1.10
CA ARG A 157 4.27 -10.93 0.11
C ARG A 157 4.99 -10.99 -1.24
N TYR A 158 5.54 -9.86 -1.69
CA TYR A 158 6.30 -9.74 -2.94
C TYR A 158 7.53 -10.66 -2.96
N VAL A 159 8.35 -10.65 -1.91
CA VAL A 159 9.53 -11.52 -1.78
C VAL A 159 9.12 -12.99 -1.75
N THR A 160 8.05 -13.33 -1.01
CA THR A 160 7.53 -14.70 -0.97
C THR A 160 7.06 -15.18 -2.34
N PHE A 161 6.40 -14.30 -3.10
CA PHE A 161 5.98 -14.59 -4.47
C PHE A 161 7.18 -14.73 -5.42
N MET A 162 8.17 -13.83 -5.34
CA MET A 162 9.40 -13.94 -6.11
C MET A 162 10.14 -15.25 -5.84
N GLN A 163 10.21 -15.70 -4.59
CA GLN A 163 10.80 -17.00 -4.24
C GLN A 163 10.12 -18.16 -5.00
N LYS A 164 8.78 -18.13 -5.11
CA LYS A 164 8.03 -19.14 -5.89
C LYS A 164 8.34 -19.06 -7.39
N LEU A 165 8.48 -17.85 -7.95
CA LEU A 165 8.82 -17.67 -9.36
C LEU A 165 10.22 -18.21 -9.67
N ILE A 166 11.24 -17.80 -8.92
CA ILE A 166 12.63 -18.13 -9.25
C ILE A 166 12.94 -19.63 -9.15
N CYS A 167 12.20 -20.39 -8.31
CA CYS A 167 12.34 -21.84 -8.25
C CYS A 167 11.97 -22.55 -9.57
N ARG A 168 11.21 -21.90 -10.45
CA ARG A 168 10.82 -22.41 -11.78
C ARG A 168 11.66 -21.80 -12.91
N ALA A 169 12.52 -20.84 -12.62
CA ALA A 169 13.25 -20.05 -13.60
C ALA A 169 14.57 -20.69 -14.05
N SER A 170 15.22 -20.07 -15.05
CA SER A 170 16.55 -20.47 -15.52
C SER A 170 17.62 -20.34 -14.43
N ILE A 171 18.64 -21.21 -14.46
CA ILE A 171 19.74 -21.21 -13.49
C ILE A 171 20.58 -19.92 -13.59
N ASN A 172 20.69 -19.36 -14.80
CA ASN A 172 21.47 -18.17 -15.10
C ASN A 172 20.62 -17.12 -15.81
N VAL A 173 20.86 -15.86 -15.48
CA VAL A 173 20.15 -14.70 -16.05
C VAL A 173 21.14 -13.59 -16.37
N ALA A 174 20.88 -12.83 -17.43
CA ALA A 174 21.63 -11.62 -17.74
C ALA A 174 21.01 -10.44 -16.99
N LEU A 175 21.78 -9.71 -16.21
CA LEU A 175 21.37 -8.44 -15.60
C LEU A 175 22.32 -7.34 -16.06
N SER A 176 21.86 -6.10 -16.07
CA SER A 176 22.72 -4.92 -16.16
C SER A 176 23.84 -5.03 -15.12
N SER A 177 25.09 -4.79 -15.52
CA SER A 177 26.25 -4.98 -14.64
C SER A 177 26.17 -4.14 -13.35
N GLU A 178 25.58 -2.96 -13.44
CA GLU A 178 25.30 -2.06 -12.32
C GLU A 178 24.27 -2.67 -11.36
N VAL A 179 23.22 -3.30 -11.87
CA VAL A 179 22.17 -3.95 -11.06
C VAL A 179 22.71 -5.23 -10.40
N ALA A 180 23.50 -6.03 -11.12
CA ALA A 180 24.17 -7.20 -10.56
C ALA A 180 25.07 -6.82 -9.37
N THR A 181 25.85 -5.75 -9.51
CA THR A 181 26.70 -5.24 -8.42
C THR A 181 25.87 -4.74 -7.24
N TRP A 182 24.78 -4.02 -7.50
CA TRP A 182 23.87 -3.54 -6.47
C TRP A 182 23.22 -4.70 -5.70
N LEU A 183 22.77 -5.74 -6.42
CA LEU A 183 22.21 -6.95 -5.84
C LEU A 183 23.20 -7.63 -4.90
N ALA A 184 24.42 -7.92 -5.38
CA ALA A 184 25.43 -8.63 -4.61
C ALA A 184 25.79 -7.89 -3.32
N LYS A 185 26.07 -6.59 -3.41
CA LYS A 185 26.41 -5.75 -2.25
C LYS A 185 25.25 -5.61 -1.26
N THR A 186 24.01 -5.47 -1.75
CA THR A 186 22.83 -5.42 -0.87
C THR A 186 22.63 -6.75 -0.16
N SER A 187 22.80 -7.86 -0.87
CA SER A 187 22.72 -9.21 -0.31
C SER A 187 23.74 -9.41 0.81
N GLU A 188 25.00 -9.02 0.60
CA GLU A 188 26.06 -9.07 1.62
C GLU A 188 25.67 -8.29 2.89
N VAL A 189 25.25 -7.03 2.75
CA VAL A 189 24.85 -6.18 3.88
C VAL A 189 23.68 -6.79 4.66
N LEU A 190 22.68 -7.34 3.97
CA LEU A 190 21.53 -7.98 4.61
C LEU A 190 21.89 -9.32 5.26
N SER A 191 22.80 -10.10 4.66
CA SER A 191 23.30 -11.35 5.24
C SER A 191 24.06 -11.11 6.54
N GLU A 192 24.91 -10.07 6.60
CA GLU A 192 25.58 -9.65 7.84
C GLU A 192 24.57 -9.26 8.93
N ALA A 193 23.55 -8.48 8.57
CA ALA A 193 22.50 -8.06 9.49
C ALA A 193 21.68 -9.27 10.01
N ALA A 194 21.30 -10.18 9.13
CA ALA A 194 20.54 -11.38 9.48
C ALA A 194 21.36 -12.34 10.37
N ALA A 195 22.67 -12.43 10.17
CA ALA A 195 23.55 -13.19 11.06
C ALA A 195 23.65 -12.53 12.45
N SER A 196 23.78 -11.21 12.50
CA SER A 196 23.92 -10.44 13.75
C SER A 196 22.67 -10.51 14.63
N LEU A 197 21.47 -10.51 14.02
CA LEU A 197 20.19 -10.66 14.73
C LEU A 197 20.08 -11.91 15.62
N ARG A 198 20.84 -12.96 15.33
CA ARG A 198 20.83 -14.20 16.11
C ARG A 198 21.57 -14.09 17.44
N VAL A 199 22.40 -13.05 17.57
CA VAL A 199 23.38 -12.92 18.67
C VAL A 199 23.15 -11.62 19.45
N GLU A 200 22.76 -10.55 18.77
CA GLU A 200 22.69 -9.20 19.33
C GLU A 200 21.27 -8.61 19.22
N LYS A 201 20.92 -7.73 20.16
CA LYS A 201 19.70 -6.92 20.06
C LYS A 201 19.96 -5.73 19.12
N ILE A 202 18.96 -5.36 18.33
CA ILE A 202 19.01 -4.14 17.54
C ILE A 202 19.06 -2.91 18.45
N THR A 203 20.02 -2.02 18.21
CA THR A 203 20.19 -0.74 18.89
C THR A 203 20.00 0.40 17.89
N PRO A 204 19.74 1.64 18.35
CA PRO A 204 19.67 2.79 17.44
C PRO A 204 20.93 2.95 16.58
N GLN A 205 22.11 2.66 17.14
CA GLN A 205 23.39 2.77 16.44
C GLN A 205 23.53 1.66 15.37
N SER A 206 23.20 0.41 15.69
CA SER A 206 23.27 -0.68 14.69
C SER A 206 22.21 -0.51 13.59
N ARG A 207 21.03 0.00 13.93
CA ARG A 207 19.98 0.38 12.96
C ARG A 207 20.46 1.47 12.00
N LYS A 208 21.07 2.55 12.50
CA LYS A 208 21.64 3.63 11.67
C LYS A 208 22.77 3.11 10.78
N ALA A 209 23.63 2.26 11.32
CA ALA A 209 24.73 1.66 10.57
C ALA A 209 24.24 0.81 9.40
N LEU A 210 23.24 -0.05 9.62
CA LEU A 210 22.61 -0.85 8.57
C LEU A 210 21.98 0.04 7.49
N LEU A 211 21.13 1.00 7.88
CA LEU A 211 20.50 1.93 6.94
C LEU A 211 21.54 2.69 6.12
N THR A 212 22.62 3.16 6.76
CA THR A 212 23.70 3.89 6.08
C THR A 212 24.41 3.01 5.04
N LYS A 213 24.71 1.74 5.38
CA LYS A 213 25.32 0.78 4.43
C LYS A 213 24.41 0.59 3.21
N LEU A 214 23.11 0.32 3.44
CA LEU A 214 22.13 0.10 2.38
C LEU A 214 21.97 1.33 1.47
N ALA A 215 21.87 2.52 2.06
CA ALA A 215 21.72 3.78 1.32
C ALA A 215 22.95 4.10 0.46
N LYS A 216 24.17 3.80 0.96
CA LYS A 216 25.43 3.98 0.23
C LYS A 216 25.55 3.04 -0.97
N VAL A 217 25.20 1.76 -0.81
CA VAL A 217 25.21 0.83 -1.94
C VAL A 217 24.26 1.31 -3.06
N ALA A 218 23.07 1.78 -2.70
CA ALA A 218 22.14 2.34 -3.68
C ALA A 218 22.61 3.68 -4.28
N GLU A 219 23.44 4.45 -3.56
CA GLU A 219 24.05 5.69 -4.07
C GLU A 219 25.07 5.39 -5.15
N GLU A 220 25.96 4.45 -4.89
CA GLU A 220 26.94 3.97 -5.87
C GLU A 220 26.25 3.53 -7.18
N TYR A 221 25.14 2.78 -7.08
CA TYR A 221 24.34 2.38 -8.23
C TYR A 221 23.77 3.59 -8.99
N ARG A 222 22.97 4.43 -8.31
CA ARG A 222 22.23 5.52 -9.00
C ARG A 222 23.17 6.57 -9.57
N VAL A 223 24.22 6.96 -8.84
CA VAL A 223 25.20 7.95 -9.32
C VAL A 223 25.97 7.40 -10.52
N GLY A 224 26.32 6.11 -10.49
CA GLY A 224 26.94 5.44 -11.64
C GLY A 224 26.07 5.49 -12.89
N VAL A 225 24.78 5.14 -12.76
CA VAL A 225 23.80 5.14 -13.86
C VAL A 225 23.45 6.56 -14.33
N TYR A 226 23.29 7.53 -13.42
CA TYR A 226 23.02 8.92 -13.79
C TYR A 226 24.16 9.52 -14.62
N ALA A 227 25.41 9.22 -14.25
CA ALA A 227 26.58 9.77 -14.93
C ALA A 227 26.92 9.06 -16.25
N ASN A 228 26.75 7.74 -16.31
CA ASN A 228 27.31 6.93 -17.42
C ASN A 228 26.27 6.06 -18.16
N GLY A 229 25.02 6.01 -17.71
CA GLY A 229 24.06 5.02 -18.19
C GLY A 229 24.43 3.59 -17.77
N PHE A 230 23.91 2.60 -18.49
CA PHE A 230 24.23 1.18 -18.30
C PHE A 230 25.39 0.77 -19.21
N SER A 231 26.42 0.15 -18.64
CA SER A 231 27.65 -0.24 -19.36
C SER A 231 27.54 -1.55 -20.16
N GLY A 232 26.51 -2.36 -19.88
CA GLY A 232 26.36 -3.68 -20.47
C GLY A 232 25.67 -4.64 -19.52
N LYS A 233 25.92 -5.94 -19.69
CA LYS A 233 25.28 -7.00 -18.93
C LYS A 233 26.30 -7.99 -18.37
N SER A 234 25.95 -8.56 -17.22
CA SER A 234 26.68 -9.63 -16.55
C SER A 234 25.75 -10.81 -16.30
N THR A 235 26.29 -12.02 -16.42
CA THR A 235 25.58 -13.24 -16.03
C THR A 235 25.58 -13.35 -14.52
N VAL A 236 24.40 -13.59 -13.94
CA VAL A 236 24.19 -13.80 -12.51
C VAL A 236 23.56 -15.17 -12.31
N GLU A 237 24.07 -15.93 -11.35
CA GLU A 237 23.52 -17.22 -10.96
C GLU A 237 22.27 -17.00 -10.09
N MET A 238 21.21 -17.77 -10.32
CA MET A 238 19.93 -17.61 -9.62
C MET A 238 20.07 -17.77 -8.09
N THR A 239 21.09 -18.48 -7.63
CA THR A 239 21.40 -18.64 -6.20
C THR A 239 21.75 -17.33 -5.51
N GLU A 240 22.31 -16.34 -6.23
CA GLU A 240 22.56 -15.00 -5.69
C GLU A 240 21.25 -14.25 -5.44
N VAL A 241 20.29 -14.39 -6.36
CA VAL A 241 18.94 -13.84 -6.22
C VAL A 241 18.19 -14.53 -5.08
N GLU A 242 18.27 -15.85 -5.02
CA GLU A 242 17.67 -16.65 -3.94
C GLU A 242 18.18 -16.20 -2.57
N GLU A 243 19.49 -15.99 -2.42
CA GLU A 243 20.10 -15.53 -1.19
C GLU A 243 19.57 -14.15 -0.77
N LEU A 244 19.54 -13.17 -1.69
CA LEU A 244 18.95 -11.85 -1.44
C LEU A 244 17.51 -11.98 -0.92
N LEU A 245 16.66 -12.76 -1.60
CA LEU A 245 15.26 -12.94 -1.22
C LEU A 245 15.14 -13.61 0.15
N ARG A 246 15.97 -14.62 0.44
CA ARG A 246 15.98 -15.35 1.71
C ARG A 246 16.36 -14.45 2.89
N VAL A 247 17.42 -13.66 2.77
CA VAL A 247 17.83 -12.75 3.86
C VAL A 247 16.89 -11.57 4.00
N SER A 248 16.37 -11.04 2.89
CA SER A 248 15.32 -10.01 2.90
C SER A 248 14.10 -10.51 3.67
N LYS A 249 13.56 -11.68 3.32
CA LYS A 249 12.40 -12.26 4.01
C LYS A 249 12.65 -12.43 5.51
N THR A 250 13.84 -12.87 5.91
CA THR A 250 14.21 -13.04 7.33
C THR A 250 14.12 -11.71 8.10
N LEU A 251 14.67 -10.63 7.54
CA LEU A 251 14.70 -9.30 8.16
C LEU A 251 13.32 -8.62 8.13
N LEU A 252 12.57 -8.82 7.05
CA LEU A 252 11.18 -8.36 6.92
C LEU A 252 10.30 -9.05 7.96
N ASP A 253 10.33 -10.39 8.04
CA ASP A 253 9.57 -11.16 9.02
C ASP A 253 9.93 -10.71 10.44
N HIS A 254 11.21 -10.51 10.77
CA HIS A 254 11.64 -9.96 12.07
C HIS A 254 11.00 -8.59 12.38
N THR A 255 11.07 -7.66 11.44
CA THR A 255 10.53 -6.30 11.59
C THR A 255 9.01 -6.29 11.73
N ILE A 256 8.32 -7.21 11.04
CA ILE A 256 6.87 -7.41 11.19
C ILE A 256 6.53 -7.84 12.62
N HIS A 257 7.28 -8.78 13.18
CA HIS A 257 7.04 -9.27 14.55
C HIS A 257 7.26 -8.18 15.60
N SER A 258 8.28 -7.33 15.44
CA SER A 258 8.52 -6.22 16.38
C SER A 258 7.52 -5.07 16.26
N ASN A 259 6.65 -5.08 15.23
CA ASN A 259 5.61 -4.08 14.99
C ASN A 259 4.19 -4.54 15.33
N LYS A 260 4.02 -5.69 15.99
CA LYS A 260 2.76 -6.04 16.65
C LYS A 260 2.66 -5.21 17.95
N ARG A 261 1.55 -4.50 18.09
CA ARG A 261 1.24 -3.63 19.23
C ARG A 261 0.71 -4.43 20.41
N GLU A 262 0.74 -3.82 21.60
CA GLU A 262 0.20 -4.43 22.83
C GLU A 262 -1.32 -4.64 22.76
N ASP A 263 -2.04 -3.78 22.03
CA ASP A 263 -3.49 -3.91 21.77
C ASP A 263 -3.83 -5.04 20.77
N GLY A 264 -2.80 -5.68 20.18
CA GLY A 264 -2.93 -6.78 19.22
C GLY A 264 -3.01 -6.36 17.75
N LEU A 265 -3.11 -5.05 17.47
CA LEU A 265 -3.04 -4.49 16.12
C LEU A 265 -1.58 -4.39 15.63
N TYR A 266 -1.39 -3.96 14.40
CA TYR A 266 -0.08 -3.74 13.80
C TYR A 266 0.15 -2.28 13.45
N ASN A 267 1.39 -1.79 13.61
CA ASN A 267 1.75 -0.43 13.21
C ASN A 267 1.66 -0.25 11.69
N ALA A 268 1.06 0.84 11.22
CA ALA A 268 0.99 1.17 9.79
C ALA A 268 2.18 2.04 9.36
N TYR A 269 2.42 3.10 10.13
CA TYR A 269 3.49 4.05 9.91
C TYR A 269 4.19 4.35 11.23
N ASN A 270 5.52 4.45 11.18
CA ASN A 270 6.37 4.84 12.29
C ASN A 270 7.14 6.12 11.93
N ILE A 271 7.82 6.70 12.90
CA ILE A 271 8.68 7.87 12.72
C ILE A 271 10.14 7.47 12.97
N LEU A 272 11.00 7.85 12.04
CA LEU A 272 12.44 7.79 12.12
C LEU A 272 12.98 9.09 12.72
N ASP A 273 13.59 8.98 13.88
CA ASP A 273 14.37 10.05 14.48
C ASP A 273 15.87 9.76 14.32
N LEU A 274 16.56 10.60 13.57
CA LEU A 274 17.99 10.51 13.29
C LEU A 274 18.86 11.36 14.23
N GLN A 275 18.27 11.95 15.29
CA GLN A 275 19.01 12.78 16.25
C GLN A 275 20.13 11.99 16.96
N GLY A 276 21.31 12.62 17.06
CA GLY A 276 22.50 12.03 17.67
C GLY A 276 23.19 10.97 16.80
N ASP A 277 23.74 9.94 17.44
CA ASP A 277 24.53 8.87 16.80
C ASP A 277 23.69 7.65 16.36
N GLY A 278 22.38 7.67 16.60
CA GLY A 278 21.47 6.55 16.33
C GLY A 278 20.32 6.88 15.39
N ALA A 279 19.56 5.84 15.03
CA ALA A 279 18.29 5.91 14.35
C ALA A 279 17.23 5.34 15.30
N ASN A 280 16.40 6.18 15.89
CA ASN A 280 15.30 5.78 16.77
C ASN A 280 14.02 5.57 15.96
N VAL A 281 13.16 4.66 16.45
CA VAL A 281 11.85 4.39 15.87
C VAL A 281 10.80 4.77 16.91
N GLU A 282 9.94 5.71 16.56
CA GLU A 282 8.77 6.10 17.35
C GLU A 282 7.49 5.63 16.66
N TYR A 283 6.48 5.26 17.44
CA TYR A 283 5.26 4.67 16.93
C TYR A 283 4.12 5.68 16.84
N LEU A 284 3.33 5.60 15.78
CA LEU A 284 2.10 6.38 15.64
C LEU A 284 0.88 5.61 16.18
N TYR A 285 -0.26 6.28 16.20
CA TYR A 285 -1.56 5.68 16.50
C TYR A 285 -1.89 4.56 15.48
N PRO A 286 -2.74 3.58 15.86
CA PRO A 286 -3.11 2.50 14.95
C PRO A 286 -3.88 3.07 13.75
N MET A 287 -3.70 2.46 12.57
CA MET A 287 -4.39 2.85 11.35
C MET A 287 -4.93 1.63 10.63
N LEU A 288 -6.12 1.75 10.04
CA LEU A 288 -6.79 0.67 9.32
C LEU A 288 -5.93 0.08 8.21
N GLU A 289 -5.21 0.95 7.50
CA GLU A 289 -4.32 0.58 6.39
C GLU A 289 -3.23 -0.42 6.80
N GLY A 290 -2.67 -0.29 8.01
CA GLY A 290 -1.69 -1.26 8.53
C GLY A 290 -2.31 -2.65 8.73
N GLN A 291 -3.59 -2.70 9.10
CA GLN A 291 -4.30 -3.95 9.37
C GLN A 291 -4.65 -4.67 8.07
N VAL A 292 -5.09 -3.91 7.08
CA VAL A 292 -5.28 -4.40 5.71
C VAL A 292 -3.98 -4.98 5.17
N ALA A 293 -2.87 -4.24 5.29
CA ALA A 293 -1.60 -4.64 4.73
C ALA A 293 -1.00 -5.90 5.42
N ILE A 294 -1.08 -6.02 6.75
CA ILE A 294 -0.59 -7.24 7.45
C ILE A 294 -1.47 -8.46 7.14
N LEU A 295 -2.81 -8.31 7.07
CA LEU A 295 -3.70 -9.37 6.62
C LEU A 295 -3.34 -9.83 5.20
N SER A 296 -2.95 -8.89 4.34
CA SER A 296 -2.50 -9.18 2.99
C SER A 296 -1.04 -9.63 2.87
N ALA A 297 -0.25 -9.69 3.95
CA ALA A 297 1.20 -10.01 3.87
C ALA A 297 1.48 -11.52 3.66
N GLY A 298 0.48 -12.37 3.88
CA GLY A 298 0.58 -13.83 3.78
C GLY A 298 1.43 -14.48 4.89
N ILE A 299 1.63 -13.79 6.01
CA ILE A 299 2.42 -14.27 7.16
C ILE A 299 1.54 -14.75 8.32
N LEU A 300 0.31 -14.24 8.42
CA LEU A 300 -0.61 -14.63 9.47
C LEU A 300 -1.26 -15.97 9.12
N ASP A 301 -1.32 -16.87 10.09
CA ASP A 301 -2.20 -18.03 10.00
C ASP A 301 -3.66 -17.65 10.31
N ALA A 302 -4.59 -18.59 10.08
CA ALA A 302 -6.01 -18.36 10.31
C ALA A 302 -6.35 -17.94 11.76
N THR A 303 -5.59 -18.41 12.75
CA THR A 303 -5.82 -18.04 14.16
C THR A 303 -5.38 -16.61 14.42
N GLN A 304 -4.22 -16.22 13.90
CA GLN A 304 -3.69 -14.86 14.01
C GLN A 304 -4.55 -13.85 13.26
N ALA A 305 -5.07 -14.21 12.08
CA ALA A 305 -5.99 -13.36 11.32
C ALA A 305 -7.31 -13.14 12.09
N VAL A 306 -7.89 -14.19 12.68
CA VAL A 306 -9.08 -14.08 13.53
C VAL A 306 -8.82 -13.22 14.77
N ASP A 307 -7.67 -13.39 15.44
CA ASP A 307 -7.28 -12.57 16.60
C ASP A 307 -7.19 -11.08 16.19
N LEU A 308 -6.49 -10.78 15.11
CA LEU A 308 -6.36 -9.42 14.59
C LEU A 308 -7.72 -8.80 14.23
N LEU A 309 -8.58 -9.53 13.53
CA LEU A 309 -9.92 -9.03 13.17
C LEU A 309 -10.78 -8.80 14.42
N THR A 310 -10.70 -9.68 15.42
CA THR A 310 -11.37 -9.48 16.71
C THR A 310 -10.91 -8.16 17.35
N LYS A 311 -9.58 -7.94 17.45
CA LYS A 311 -9.02 -6.70 18.00
C LYS A 311 -9.37 -5.46 17.17
N LEU A 312 -9.46 -5.59 15.86
CA LEU A 312 -9.84 -4.50 14.97
C LEU A 312 -11.29 -4.07 15.22
N PHE A 313 -12.23 -5.02 15.31
CA PHE A 313 -13.63 -4.75 15.66
C PHE A 313 -13.81 -4.16 17.07
N ASP A 314 -12.93 -4.53 18.01
CA ASP A 314 -12.92 -3.98 19.38
C ASP A 314 -12.19 -2.61 19.48
N SER A 315 -11.58 -2.13 18.39
CA SER A 315 -10.75 -0.92 18.41
C SER A 315 -11.54 0.37 18.26
N GLU A 316 -10.93 1.50 18.63
CA GLU A 316 -11.48 2.85 18.44
C GLU A 316 -11.65 3.26 16.96
N MET A 317 -11.14 2.46 16.02
CA MET A 317 -11.39 2.68 14.58
C MET A 317 -12.77 2.18 14.17
N PHE A 318 -13.40 1.27 14.91
CA PHE A 318 -14.74 0.81 14.60
C PHE A 318 -15.78 1.88 14.96
N ARG A 319 -16.63 2.23 14.00
CA ARG A 319 -17.64 3.28 14.08
C ARG A 319 -19.03 2.64 14.08
N GLU A 320 -19.63 2.53 15.26
CA GLU A 320 -20.85 1.74 15.50
C GLU A 320 -22.07 2.20 14.70
N ASP A 321 -22.26 3.51 14.51
CA ASP A 321 -23.42 4.06 13.78
C ASP A 321 -23.43 3.68 12.29
N GLN A 322 -22.25 3.32 11.75
CA GLN A 322 -22.05 2.90 10.37
C GLN A 322 -21.59 1.45 10.25
N LEU A 323 -21.43 0.72 11.35
CA LEU A 323 -20.94 -0.66 11.39
C LEU A 323 -19.67 -0.87 10.54
N SER A 324 -18.73 0.09 10.56
CA SER A 324 -17.55 0.06 9.70
C SER A 324 -16.36 0.80 10.33
N PHE A 325 -15.28 0.99 9.57
CA PHE A 325 -13.99 1.44 10.11
C PHE A 325 -13.55 2.81 9.59
N MET A 326 -13.10 3.67 10.50
CA MET A 326 -12.34 4.88 10.20
C MET A 326 -10.89 4.51 9.85
N LEU A 327 -10.18 5.42 9.17
CA LEU A 327 -8.76 5.20 8.82
C LEU A 327 -7.84 5.18 10.05
N TYR A 328 -8.21 5.90 11.09
CA TYR A 328 -7.51 6.01 12.37
C TYR A 328 -8.51 6.46 13.44
N PRO A 329 -8.19 6.30 14.74
CA PRO A 329 -9.07 6.71 15.84
C PRO A 329 -9.48 8.18 15.73
N ASP A 330 -10.77 8.44 15.98
CA ASP A 330 -11.29 9.81 16.13
C ASP A 330 -10.76 10.42 17.44
N ARG A 331 -10.52 11.73 17.45
CA ARG A 331 -10.00 12.43 18.64
C ARG A 331 -10.44 13.88 18.71
N ASP A 332 -10.58 14.38 19.93
CA ASP A 332 -10.82 15.80 20.16
C ASP A 332 -9.56 16.61 19.91
N LEU A 333 -9.67 17.61 19.04
CA LEU A 333 -8.62 18.61 18.87
C LEU A 333 -8.76 19.70 19.93
N ALA A 334 -7.61 20.24 20.34
CA ALA A 334 -7.59 21.39 21.23
C ALA A 334 -8.43 22.54 20.64
N ALA A 335 -9.41 23.01 21.41
CA ALA A 335 -10.20 24.18 21.05
C ALA A 335 -9.30 25.40 20.86
N PHE A 336 -9.74 26.37 20.06
CA PHE A 336 -8.94 27.52 19.63
C PHE A 336 -8.22 28.23 20.80
N LEU A 337 -8.93 28.53 21.89
CA LEU A 337 -8.37 29.22 23.07
C LEU A 337 -7.33 28.40 23.85
N LYS A 338 -7.22 27.09 23.60
CA LYS A 338 -6.27 26.18 24.27
C LYS A 338 -5.03 25.88 23.43
N LYS A 339 -5.03 26.14 22.11
CA LYS A 339 -3.96 25.70 21.19
C LYS A 339 -2.62 26.41 21.43
N ASN A 340 -2.65 27.72 21.54
CA ASN A 340 -1.45 28.53 21.71
C ASN A 340 -1.40 29.01 23.14
N HIS A 341 -0.91 28.21 24.09
CA HIS A 341 -0.80 28.61 25.49
C HIS A 341 0.49 28.06 26.09
N ILE A 342 1.41 28.96 26.40
CA ILE A 342 2.69 28.62 27.04
C ILE A 342 2.43 28.45 28.53
N THR A 343 2.72 27.27 29.06
CA THR A 343 2.52 27.00 30.49
C THR A 343 3.40 27.91 31.35
N LYS A 344 2.91 28.26 32.54
CA LYS A 344 3.68 29.06 33.51
C LYS A 344 5.06 28.46 33.78
N ASN A 345 5.18 27.14 33.86
CA ASN A 345 6.46 26.47 34.07
C ASN A 345 7.46 26.72 32.93
N HIS A 346 7.01 26.74 31.67
CA HIS A 346 7.89 27.04 30.54
C HIS A 346 8.34 28.50 30.52
N VAL A 347 7.43 29.43 30.85
CA VAL A 347 7.75 30.85 30.98
C VAL A 347 8.72 31.08 32.13
N ASP A 348 8.45 30.51 33.31
CA ASP A 348 9.27 30.69 34.52
C ASP A 348 10.70 30.14 34.33
N ASN A 349 10.87 29.14 33.47
CA ASN A 349 12.17 28.57 33.15
C ASN A 349 12.91 29.28 32.00
N SER A 350 12.34 30.30 31.35
CA SER A 350 12.99 31.04 30.27
C SER A 350 13.18 32.51 30.61
N ALA A 351 14.39 32.87 31.01
CA ALA A 351 14.76 34.26 31.32
C ALA A 351 14.57 35.20 30.11
N LEU A 352 14.72 34.68 28.89
CA LEU A 352 14.46 35.41 27.66
C LEU A 352 12.97 35.72 27.48
N LEU A 353 12.08 34.74 27.65
CA LEU A 353 10.64 34.98 27.56
C LEU A 353 10.18 35.98 28.62
N GLN A 354 10.67 35.85 29.86
CA GLN A 354 10.39 36.83 30.92
C GLN A 354 10.83 38.23 30.54
N ALA A 355 12.04 38.40 30.01
CA ALA A 355 12.55 39.68 29.56
C ALA A 355 11.71 40.32 28.44
N MET A 356 11.26 39.53 27.48
CA MET A 356 10.38 40.02 26.41
C MET A 356 9.03 40.49 26.96
N LEU A 357 8.46 39.74 27.91
CA LEU A 357 7.20 40.11 28.57
C LEU A 357 7.35 41.39 29.42
N GLU A 358 8.44 41.53 30.17
CA GLU A 358 8.77 42.75 30.94
C GLU A 358 8.91 43.99 30.05
N ASN A 359 9.42 43.81 28.83
CA ASN A 359 9.61 44.87 27.84
C ASN A 359 8.36 45.15 26.98
N ASP A 360 7.24 44.45 27.19
CA ASP A 360 6.05 44.47 26.32
C ASP A 360 6.37 44.17 24.84
N ASP A 361 7.40 43.35 24.58
CA ASP A 361 7.86 43.01 23.23
C ASP A 361 7.08 41.81 22.65
N LYS A 362 6.08 42.15 21.84
CA LYS A 362 5.10 41.20 21.29
C LYS A 362 5.57 40.44 20.06
N ARG A 363 6.83 40.62 19.63
CA ARG A 363 7.33 40.03 18.38
C ARG A 363 7.43 38.51 18.42
N ILE A 364 7.61 37.89 19.60
CA ILE A 364 7.69 36.42 19.78
C ILE A 364 6.59 35.91 20.71
N VAL A 365 6.38 36.55 21.87
CA VAL A 365 5.37 36.18 22.86
C VAL A 365 4.53 37.37 23.29
N ASN A 366 3.30 37.12 23.73
CA ASN A 366 2.39 38.14 24.24
C ASN A 366 1.68 37.64 25.51
N LEU A 367 1.28 38.58 26.38
CA LEU A 367 0.48 38.35 27.57
C LEU A 367 -0.98 38.77 27.31
N ASP A 368 -1.95 37.90 27.60
CA ASP A 368 -3.38 38.25 27.51
C ASP A 368 -3.89 38.97 28.78
N ILE A 369 -5.16 39.40 28.75
CA ILE A 369 -5.82 40.09 29.87
C ILE A 369 -6.00 39.21 31.12
N GLU A 370 -5.85 37.89 30.99
CA GLU A 370 -5.92 36.91 32.09
C GLU A 370 -4.51 36.50 32.57
N ASN A 371 -3.45 37.18 32.10
CA ASN A 371 -2.04 36.88 32.36
C ASN A 371 -1.57 35.51 31.83
N ARG A 372 -2.19 34.99 30.77
CA ARG A 372 -1.67 33.84 30.03
C ARG A 372 -0.71 34.29 28.95
N VAL A 373 0.29 33.44 28.69
CA VAL A 373 1.33 33.73 27.71
C VAL A 373 1.07 32.92 26.44
N HIS A 374 1.20 33.58 25.31
CA HIS A 374 0.94 33.04 23.97
C HIS A 374 2.12 33.36 23.07
N PHE A 375 2.48 32.46 22.15
CA PHE A 375 3.31 32.85 21.02
C PHE A 375 2.56 33.87 20.13
N ASN A 376 3.31 34.65 19.37
CA ASN A 376 2.72 35.56 18.40
C ASN A 376 1.82 34.79 17.42
N ALA A 377 0.65 35.36 17.09
CA ALA A 377 -0.39 34.68 16.32
C ALA A 377 -0.02 34.44 14.85
N ASP A 378 0.99 35.14 14.32
CA ASP A 378 1.43 35.01 12.93
C ASP A 378 2.35 33.80 12.70
N PHE A 379 2.63 32.99 13.74
CA PHE A 379 3.52 31.83 13.63
C PHE A 379 2.77 30.58 13.20
N GLU A 380 3.06 30.14 11.98
CA GLU A 380 2.53 28.89 11.42
C GLU A 380 3.39 27.67 11.76
N ASN A 381 4.70 27.85 11.93
CA ASN A 381 5.66 26.77 12.22
C ASN A 381 6.99 27.30 12.78
N ALA A 382 7.91 26.39 13.10
CA ALA A 382 9.23 26.71 13.65
C ALA A 382 10.10 27.55 12.70
N GLY A 383 9.98 27.40 11.38
CA GLY A 383 10.72 28.21 10.41
C GLY A 383 10.33 29.69 10.47
N VAL A 384 9.03 29.99 10.68
CA VAL A 384 8.56 31.36 10.90
C VAL A 384 9.10 31.92 12.22
N LEU A 385 9.13 31.10 13.27
CA LEU A 385 9.74 31.45 14.55
C LEU A 385 11.24 31.77 14.38
N GLU A 386 12.00 30.91 13.71
CA GLU A 386 13.43 31.10 13.46
C GLU A 386 13.71 32.38 12.65
N ALA A 387 12.92 32.64 11.61
CA ALA A 387 13.01 33.87 10.84
C ALA A 387 12.73 35.11 11.71
N ARG A 388 11.77 35.02 12.65
CA ARG A 388 11.49 36.09 13.61
C ARG A 388 12.61 36.24 14.64
N ILE A 389 13.17 35.15 15.14
CA ILE A 389 14.34 35.14 16.05
C ILE A 389 15.50 35.89 15.40
N ALA A 390 15.80 35.61 14.12
CA ALA A 390 16.86 36.28 13.39
C ALA A 390 16.69 37.81 13.30
N GLN A 391 15.44 38.30 13.30
CA GLN A 391 15.14 39.74 13.27
C GLN A 391 15.28 40.42 14.64
N VAL A 392 15.03 39.70 15.74
CA VAL A 392 14.94 40.31 17.08
C VAL A 392 16.14 40.01 17.98
N ALA A 393 16.95 38.99 17.66
CA ALA A 393 18.05 38.55 18.52
C ALA A 393 19.06 39.66 18.84
N ALA A 394 19.31 40.58 17.88
CA ALA A 394 20.22 41.71 18.06
C ALA A 394 19.76 42.73 19.13
N ASP A 395 18.44 42.82 19.38
CA ASP A 395 17.87 43.71 20.41
C ASP A 395 18.02 43.13 21.83
N TYR A 396 18.39 41.85 21.94
CA TYR A 396 18.53 41.09 23.17
C TYR A 396 19.96 40.54 23.36
N PRO A 397 21.01 41.38 23.29
CA PRO A 397 22.41 40.94 23.18
C PRO A 397 22.96 40.20 24.42
N ARG A 398 22.23 40.24 25.54
CA ARG A 398 22.57 39.50 26.77
C ARG A 398 22.21 38.01 26.71
N PHE A 399 21.40 37.59 25.73
CA PHE A 399 20.95 36.21 25.57
C PHE A 399 21.72 35.54 24.43
N GLY A 400 22.21 34.33 24.70
CA GLY A 400 23.02 33.56 23.77
C GLY A 400 22.17 32.64 22.88
N ARG A 401 22.85 31.89 22.00
CA ARG A 401 22.22 30.91 21.11
C ARG A 401 21.35 29.89 21.88
N GLN A 402 21.82 29.40 23.01
CA GLN A 402 21.11 28.40 23.83
C GLN A 402 19.77 28.92 24.39
N ASP A 403 19.67 30.22 24.68
CA ASP A 403 18.41 30.82 25.16
C ASP A 403 17.35 30.82 24.06
N TRP A 404 17.76 31.07 22.81
CA TRP A 404 16.88 31.03 21.64
C TRP A 404 16.51 29.61 21.23
N GLU A 405 17.45 28.65 21.30
CA GLU A 405 17.18 27.22 21.12
C GLU A 405 16.12 26.75 22.12
N LYS A 406 16.21 27.19 23.39
CA LYS A 406 15.19 26.91 24.41
C LYS A 406 13.81 27.48 24.06
N VAL A 407 13.73 28.65 23.42
CA VAL A 407 12.45 29.20 22.94
C VAL A 407 11.86 28.35 21.83
N ALA A 408 12.69 27.86 20.90
CA ALA A 408 12.26 26.92 19.87
C ALA A 408 11.76 25.60 20.49
N ASP A 409 12.44 25.08 21.52
CA ASP A 409 11.99 23.90 22.27
C ASP A 409 10.64 24.12 22.96
N ILE A 410 10.42 25.29 23.58
CA ILE A 410 9.12 25.64 24.20
C ILE A 410 8.03 25.76 23.13
N TYR A 411 8.34 26.29 21.96
CA TYR A 411 7.42 26.35 20.83
C TYR A 411 7.01 24.94 20.39
N GLU A 412 7.98 24.04 20.22
CA GLU A 412 7.72 22.64 19.89
C GLU A 412 6.93 21.94 20.99
N GLN A 413 7.22 22.17 22.27
CA GLN A 413 6.44 21.60 23.37
C GLN A 413 5.00 22.14 23.45
N THR A 414 4.75 23.34 22.92
CA THR A 414 3.42 23.95 22.90
C THR A 414 2.56 23.38 21.78
N PHE A 415 3.14 23.19 20.59
CA PHE A 415 2.39 22.79 19.39
C PHE A 415 2.56 21.32 18.98
N ASN A 416 3.63 20.66 19.43
CA ASN A 416 3.99 19.28 19.12
C ASN A 416 3.99 19.00 17.61
N HIS A 417 4.65 19.86 16.83
CA HIS A 417 4.67 19.75 15.37
C HIS A 417 5.41 18.51 14.88
N LYS A 418 6.32 17.92 15.66
CA LYS A 418 6.96 16.64 15.34
C LYS A 418 5.95 15.51 15.18
N ALA A 419 4.81 15.56 15.89
CA ALA A 419 3.74 14.57 15.78
C ALA A 419 2.75 14.87 14.63
N PHE A 420 2.96 15.94 13.85
CA PHE A 420 2.09 16.30 12.74
C PHE A 420 2.33 15.37 11.54
N THR A 421 1.37 14.48 11.30
CA THR A 421 1.40 13.54 10.17
C THR A 421 0.83 14.13 8.89
N GLY A 422 0.09 15.24 8.97
CA GLY A 422 -0.54 15.91 7.83
C GLY A 422 -1.93 16.43 8.18
N ARG A 423 -2.70 16.84 7.16
CA ARG A 423 -4.06 17.38 7.34
C ARG A 423 -5.06 16.38 7.92
N SER A 424 -4.79 15.08 7.79
CA SER A 424 -5.53 13.93 8.35
C SER A 424 -6.05 14.18 9.76
N GLY A 425 -5.14 14.52 10.68
CA GLY A 425 -5.45 14.76 12.08
C GLY A 425 -5.97 16.16 12.41
N THR A 426 -6.32 16.98 11.41
CA THR A 426 -6.73 18.39 11.60
C THR A 426 -7.97 18.79 10.78
N MET A 427 -8.57 17.85 10.03
CA MET A 427 -9.82 18.04 9.29
C MET A 427 -10.88 16.98 9.67
N PHE A 428 -12.15 17.24 9.36
CA PHE A 428 -13.31 16.45 9.81
C PHE A 428 -14.14 15.85 8.65
N GLY A 429 -13.52 15.66 7.48
CA GLY A 429 -14.11 15.07 6.29
C GLY A 429 -13.03 14.50 5.38
N TYR A 430 -13.39 13.91 4.25
CA TYR A 430 -12.46 13.17 3.38
C TYR A 430 -11.73 12.07 4.15
N GLU A 431 -10.41 12.09 4.23
CA GLU A 431 -9.63 11.13 5.02
C GLU A 431 -9.65 11.46 6.52
N GLY A 432 -10.16 12.62 6.95
CA GLY A 432 -9.98 13.20 8.28
C GLY A 432 -10.67 12.49 9.46
N LEU A 433 -10.59 13.12 10.63
CA LEU A 433 -11.11 12.61 11.90
C LEU A 433 -12.62 12.31 11.83
N GLY A 434 -13.02 11.15 12.38
CA GLY A 434 -14.42 10.70 12.41
C GLY A 434 -14.95 10.17 11.07
N CYS A 435 -14.13 10.15 10.01
CA CYS A 435 -14.56 9.81 8.66
C CYS A 435 -14.21 8.37 8.28
N ILE A 436 -15.17 7.68 7.65
CA ILE A 436 -14.93 6.40 6.99
C ILE A 436 -14.50 6.69 5.54
N TYR A 437 -13.40 6.12 5.11
CA TYR A 437 -12.94 6.18 3.71
C TYR A 437 -13.13 4.80 3.06
N TRP A 438 -14.16 4.69 2.21
CA TRP A 438 -14.73 3.40 1.81
C TRP A 438 -13.78 2.53 0.99
N HIS A 439 -12.85 3.12 0.25
CA HIS A 439 -11.84 2.33 -0.49
C HIS A 439 -10.98 1.47 0.45
N MET A 440 -10.58 1.99 1.62
CA MET A 440 -9.78 1.21 2.57
C MET A 440 -10.60 0.11 3.24
N VAL A 441 -11.89 0.34 3.48
CA VAL A 441 -12.81 -0.70 3.98
C VAL A 441 -12.98 -1.82 2.96
N SER A 442 -13.14 -1.51 1.66
CA SER A 442 -13.24 -2.57 0.65
C SER A 442 -11.91 -3.28 0.40
N LYS A 443 -10.76 -2.64 0.67
CA LYS A 443 -9.47 -3.36 0.75
C LYS A 443 -9.42 -4.31 1.95
N LEU A 444 -9.96 -3.92 3.11
CA LEU A 444 -10.12 -4.83 4.25
C LEU A 444 -11.00 -6.02 3.86
N LEU A 445 -12.15 -5.77 3.22
CA LEU A 445 -13.05 -6.83 2.75
C LEU A 445 -12.30 -7.86 1.87
N LEU A 446 -11.51 -7.39 0.91
CA LEU A 446 -10.67 -8.23 0.07
C LEU A 446 -9.59 -8.98 0.86
N ALA A 447 -8.92 -8.31 1.80
CA ALA A 447 -7.91 -8.96 2.64
C ALA A 447 -8.51 -10.06 3.52
N VAL A 448 -9.69 -9.85 4.11
CA VAL A 448 -10.41 -10.88 4.88
C VAL A 448 -10.80 -12.06 3.98
N GLN A 449 -11.29 -11.78 2.77
CA GLN A 449 -11.60 -12.82 1.79
C GLN A 449 -10.37 -13.67 1.41
N GLU A 450 -9.23 -13.03 1.14
CA GLU A 450 -7.98 -13.75 0.82
C GLU A 450 -7.54 -14.64 2.01
N ASN A 451 -7.70 -14.17 3.25
CA ASN A 451 -7.41 -14.96 4.45
C ASN A 451 -8.38 -16.13 4.63
N TYR A 452 -9.68 -15.92 4.38
CA TYR A 452 -10.68 -16.98 4.36
C TYR A 452 -10.35 -18.06 3.31
N GLN A 453 -10.03 -17.64 2.08
CA GLN A 453 -9.70 -18.56 0.99
C GLN A 453 -8.45 -19.38 1.32
N GLN A 454 -7.42 -18.73 1.88
CA GLN A 454 -6.23 -19.43 2.34
C GLN A 454 -6.55 -20.45 3.43
N ALA A 455 -7.30 -20.05 4.46
CA ALA A 455 -7.72 -20.95 5.54
C ALA A 455 -8.57 -22.12 5.01
N TRP A 456 -9.42 -21.89 4.01
CA TRP A 456 -10.20 -22.94 3.38
C TRP A 456 -9.31 -23.97 2.67
N VAL A 457 -8.31 -23.52 1.91
CA VAL A 457 -7.37 -24.42 1.22
C VAL A 457 -6.53 -25.22 2.22
N GLU A 458 -6.05 -24.57 3.28
CA GLU A 458 -5.14 -25.19 4.25
C GLU A 458 -5.84 -26.09 5.26
N LEU A 459 -7.04 -25.70 5.71
CA LEU A 459 -7.73 -26.32 6.85
C LEU A 459 -9.09 -26.93 6.47
N GLY A 460 -9.70 -26.51 5.36
CA GLY A 460 -11.09 -26.85 5.02
C GLY A 460 -12.10 -26.10 5.89
N ASN A 461 -13.27 -26.69 6.11
CA ASN A 461 -14.40 -26.10 6.84
C ASN A 461 -14.24 -26.19 8.38
N THR A 462 -13.17 -25.58 8.91
CA THR A 462 -12.92 -25.53 10.36
C THR A 462 -13.61 -24.36 11.03
N GLU A 463 -13.64 -24.35 12.36
CA GLU A 463 -14.14 -23.23 13.16
C GLU A 463 -13.43 -21.90 12.82
N LYS A 464 -12.10 -21.94 12.61
CA LYS A 464 -11.34 -20.74 12.23
C LYS A 464 -11.72 -20.22 10.85
N THR A 465 -11.94 -21.13 9.90
CA THR A 465 -12.41 -20.76 8.56
C THR A 465 -13.80 -20.13 8.62
N LYS A 466 -14.70 -20.65 9.45
CA LYS A 466 -16.04 -20.07 9.68
C LYS A 466 -15.97 -18.69 10.33
N GLN A 467 -15.13 -18.51 11.35
CA GLN A 467 -14.91 -17.19 11.96
C GLN A 467 -14.41 -16.15 10.96
N LEU A 468 -13.55 -16.54 10.01
CA LEU A 468 -13.12 -15.64 8.92
C LEU A 468 -14.26 -15.30 7.96
N ALA A 469 -15.14 -16.25 7.64
CA ALA A 469 -16.36 -15.98 6.87
C ALA A 469 -17.28 -15.01 7.62
N GLU A 470 -17.51 -15.22 8.92
CA GLU A 470 -18.30 -14.32 9.76
C GLU A 470 -17.72 -12.90 9.74
N PHE A 471 -16.40 -12.75 9.89
CA PHE A 471 -15.76 -11.44 9.78
C PHE A 471 -15.88 -10.83 8.38
N TYR A 472 -15.79 -11.63 7.31
CA TYR A 472 -15.99 -11.15 5.95
C TYR A 472 -17.39 -10.52 5.80
N TYR A 473 -18.43 -11.24 6.22
CA TYR A 473 -19.81 -10.75 6.18
C TYR A 473 -20.04 -9.55 7.10
N ARG A 474 -19.39 -9.52 8.27
CA ARG A 474 -19.47 -8.39 9.20
C ARG A 474 -18.80 -7.12 8.65
N VAL A 475 -17.71 -7.23 7.89
CA VAL A 475 -17.12 -6.09 7.16
C VAL A 475 -18.06 -5.66 6.03
N ARG A 476 -18.61 -6.62 5.27
CA ARG A 476 -19.53 -6.41 4.14
C ARG A 476 -20.81 -5.70 4.56
N GLU A 477 -21.38 -6.03 5.73
CA GLU A 477 -22.56 -5.38 6.30
C GLU A 477 -22.39 -3.86 6.45
N GLY A 478 -21.16 -3.41 6.72
CA GLY A 478 -20.81 -1.99 6.79
C GLY A 478 -20.83 -1.26 5.44
N ILE A 479 -20.79 -1.97 4.31
CA ILE A 479 -20.76 -1.38 2.96
C ILE A 479 -22.17 -0.91 2.53
N GLY A 480 -22.20 0.12 1.68
CA GLY A 480 -23.39 0.87 1.30
C GLY A 480 -24.62 0.03 0.97
N PHE A 481 -24.51 -0.93 0.05
CA PHE A 481 -25.68 -1.68 -0.46
C PHE A 481 -26.40 -2.55 0.58
N ASN A 482 -25.78 -2.78 1.75
CA ASN A 482 -26.38 -3.48 2.88
C ASN A 482 -27.11 -2.54 3.87
N LYS A 483 -27.18 -1.24 3.58
CA LYS A 483 -27.76 -0.22 4.46
C LYS A 483 -29.06 0.35 3.92
N THR A 484 -29.87 0.87 4.83
CA THR A 484 -31.02 1.71 4.46
C THR A 484 -30.54 3.06 3.88
N PRO A 485 -31.30 3.69 2.98
CA PRO A 485 -30.96 5.02 2.45
C PRO A 485 -30.76 6.08 3.54
N GLN A 486 -31.43 5.96 4.68
CA GLN A 486 -31.34 6.89 5.80
C GLN A 486 -30.00 6.77 6.54
N VAL A 487 -29.52 5.54 6.77
CA VAL A 487 -28.22 5.30 7.41
C VAL A 487 -27.07 5.64 6.46
N TYR A 488 -27.21 5.29 5.19
CA TYR A 488 -26.20 5.57 4.18
C TYR A 488 -26.13 7.07 3.80
N GLY A 489 -27.30 7.73 3.77
CA GLY A 489 -27.46 9.12 3.38
C GLY A 489 -27.47 9.37 1.87
N ALA A 490 -27.61 8.31 1.07
CA ALA A 490 -27.72 8.33 -0.39
C ALA A 490 -28.42 7.05 -0.89
N PHE A 491 -28.47 6.82 -2.20
CA PHE A 491 -28.85 5.51 -2.75
C PHE A 491 -27.80 4.45 -2.37
N PRO A 492 -28.17 3.39 -1.62
CA PRO A 492 -27.22 2.37 -1.14
C PRO A 492 -26.45 1.62 -2.23
N THR A 493 -27.01 1.57 -3.44
CA THR A 493 -26.41 0.91 -4.61
C THR A 493 -25.30 1.71 -5.26
N ASP A 494 -25.20 3.01 -4.95
CA ASP A 494 -24.22 3.91 -5.55
C ASP A 494 -22.97 3.97 -4.68
N PRO A 495 -21.75 3.83 -5.25
CA PRO A 495 -20.52 3.97 -4.49
C PRO A 495 -20.18 5.44 -4.21
N TYR A 496 -19.54 5.70 -3.07
CA TYR A 496 -19.10 7.02 -2.62
C TYR A 496 -17.72 6.94 -1.97
N SER A 497 -16.90 7.98 -2.05
CA SER A 497 -15.53 7.92 -1.50
C SER A 497 -15.50 7.83 0.02
N HIS A 498 -16.34 8.60 0.72
CA HIS A 498 -16.26 8.69 2.18
C HIS A 498 -17.60 9.05 2.86
N THR A 499 -17.70 8.76 4.16
CA THR A 499 -18.83 9.16 5.01
C THR A 499 -18.30 9.82 6.29
N PRO A 500 -18.39 11.16 6.42
CA PRO A 500 -17.90 11.88 7.61
C PRO A 500 -18.82 11.67 8.81
N LYS A 501 -18.43 12.17 9.98
CA LYS A 501 -19.21 12.01 11.22
C LYS A 501 -20.54 12.77 11.19
N GLN A 502 -20.56 13.91 10.51
CA GLN A 502 -21.64 14.89 10.49
C GLN A 502 -22.56 14.81 9.26
N ALA A 503 -22.34 13.87 8.34
CA ALA A 503 -23.14 13.73 7.12
C ALA A 503 -23.19 12.27 6.63
N GLY A 504 -24.08 12.00 5.68
CA GLY A 504 -24.10 10.74 4.93
C GLY A 504 -22.99 10.64 3.88
N ALA A 505 -23.08 9.65 2.99
CA ALA A 505 -22.10 9.39 1.94
C ALA A 505 -21.79 10.62 1.05
N GLN A 506 -20.51 10.84 0.74
CA GLN A 506 -19.97 12.00 0.01
C GLN A 506 -19.06 11.57 -1.15
N GLN A 507 -19.05 12.37 -2.23
CA GLN A 507 -18.31 12.13 -3.49
C GLN A 507 -18.77 10.86 -4.25
N PRO A 508 -19.87 10.93 -5.02
CA PRO A 508 -20.43 9.78 -5.75
C PRO A 508 -19.54 9.30 -6.91
N GLY A 509 -19.62 8.01 -7.20
CA GLY A 509 -19.22 7.43 -8.48
C GLY A 509 -17.81 6.83 -8.49
N MET A 510 -16.85 7.53 -9.08
CA MET A 510 -15.56 6.96 -9.51
C MET A 510 -14.52 6.81 -8.38
N THR A 511 -14.87 6.08 -7.32
CA THR A 511 -13.96 5.69 -6.23
C THR A 511 -13.28 4.35 -6.54
N GLY A 512 -12.02 4.18 -6.11
CA GLY A 512 -11.29 2.91 -6.22
C GLY A 512 -11.91 1.74 -5.44
N GLN A 513 -12.86 2.03 -4.54
CA GLN A 513 -13.69 1.07 -3.82
C GLN A 513 -14.29 0.01 -4.77
N VAL A 514 -14.82 0.43 -5.92
CA VAL A 514 -15.58 -0.44 -6.84
C VAL A 514 -14.72 -1.59 -7.38
N LYS A 515 -13.43 -1.35 -7.60
CA LYS A 515 -12.49 -2.38 -8.08
C LYS A 515 -12.30 -3.48 -7.04
N GLU A 516 -12.26 -3.14 -5.76
CA GLU A 516 -12.13 -4.14 -4.71
C GLU A 516 -13.41 -4.97 -4.60
N GLU A 517 -14.59 -4.34 -4.68
CA GLU A 517 -15.89 -5.03 -4.61
C GLU A 517 -16.16 -5.95 -5.81
N VAL A 518 -15.74 -5.56 -7.01
CA VAL A 518 -15.79 -6.45 -8.19
C VAL A 518 -14.94 -7.69 -7.97
N ILE A 519 -13.72 -7.54 -7.43
CA ILE A 519 -12.84 -8.68 -7.15
C ILE A 519 -13.46 -9.57 -6.07
N THR A 520 -13.96 -8.97 -4.98
CA THR A 520 -14.56 -9.77 -3.90
C THR A 520 -15.82 -10.48 -4.36
N ARG A 521 -16.61 -9.88 -5.26
CA ARG A 521 -17.80 -10.53 -5.82
C ARG A 521 -17.44 -11.80 -6.61
N PHE A 522 -16.37 -11.77 -7.40
CA PHE A 522 -15.90 -13.00 -8.06
C PHE A 522 -15.41 -14.05 -7.05
N GLY A 523 -14.80 -13.62 -5.95
CA GLY A 523 -14.44 -14.50 -4.84
C GLY A 523 -15.64 -15.12 -4.12
N GLU A 524 -16.73 -14.36 -3.90
CA GLU A 524 -18.01 -14.85 -3.35
C GLU A 524 -18.61 -15.92 -4.27
N LEU A 525 -18.67 -15.63 -5.57
CA LEU A 525 -19.12 -16.57 -6.61
C LEU A 525 -18.21 -17.81 -6.74
N GLY A 526 -17.10 -17.86 -6.01
CA GLY A 526 -16.19 -19.00 -6.00
C GLY A 526 -15.34 -19.14 -7.25
N ILE A 527 -15.21 -18.09 -8.07
CA ILE A 527 -14.39 -18.11 -9.28
C ILE A 527 -12.93 -17.89 -8.90
N ALA A 528 -12.13 -18.95 -9.00
CA ALA A 528 -10.69 -18.90 -8.85
C ALA A 528 -10.00 -19.40 -10.11
N ILE A 529 -8.83 -18.85 -10.41
CA ILE A 529 -8.00 -19.28 -11.53
C ILE A 529 -6.71 -19.83 -10.96
N THR A 530 -6.36 -21.05 -11.38
CA THR A 530 -5.15 -21.76 -10.98
C THR A 530 -4.64 -22.52 -12.20
N ASP A 531 -3.37 -22.33 -12.56
CA ASP A 531 -2.73 -23.01 -13.69
C ASP A 531 -3.53 -22.94 -15.01
N GLY A 532 -4.13 -21.78 -15.30
CA GLY A 532 -4.94 -21.55 -16.50
C GLY A 532 -6.35 -22.17 -16.47
N GLU A 533 -6.74 -22.78 -15.35
CA GLU A 533 -8.04 -23.44 -15.18
C GLU A 533 -9.00 -22.59 -14.33
N ILE A 534 -10.29 -22.57 -14.69
CA ILE A 534 -11.33 -21.96 -13.86
C ILE A 534 -11.81 -22.99 -12.84
N GLN A 535 -11.52 -22.73 -11.58
CA GLN A 535 -12.01 -23.45 -10.41
C GLN A 535 -13.27 -22.76 -9.86
N ILE A 536 -14.26 -23.56 -9.46
CA ILE A 536 -15.56 -23.09 -8.98
C ILE A 536 -15.78 -23.63 -7.57
N THR A 537 -15.55 -22.79 -6.57
CA THR A 537 -15.66 -23.14 -5.15
C THR A 537 -16.45 -22.05 -4.39
N PRO A 538 -17.79 -22.00 -4.53
CA PRO A 538 -18.63 -20.93 -4.00
C PRO A 538 -18.93 -21.10 -2.49
N ASN A 539 -17.91 -21.43 -1.70
CA ASN A 539 -18.01 -21.68 -0.26
C ASN A 539 -18.26 -20.42 0.59
N LEU A 540 -18.10 -19.23 -0.01
CA LEU A 540 -18.41 -17.94 0.59
C LEU A 540 -19.73 -17.35 0.06
N LEU A 541 -20.43 -18.02 -0.86
CA LEU A 541 -21.69 -17.56 -1.43
C LEU A 541 -22.86 -17.86 -0.48
N ASP A 542 -23.69 -16.87 -0.19
CA ASP A 542 -24.86 -17.03 0.67
C ASP A 542 -26.02 -17.71 -0.09
N LYS A 543 -26.65 -18.72 0.53
CA LYS A 543 -27.78 -19.45 -0.07
C LYS A 543 -28.97 -18.53 -0.39
N SER A 544 -29.12 -17.42 0.31
CA SER A 544 -30.19 -16.43 0.08
C SER A 544 -30.05 -15.65 -1.23
N GLU A 545 -28.89 -15.72 -1.90
CA GLU A 545 -28.68 -15.08 -3.21
C GLU A 545 -29.33 -15.83 -4.38
N PHE A 546 -29.80 -17.06 -4.17
CA PHE A 546 -30.48 -17.85 -5.19
C PHE A 546 -31.94 -17.42 -5.31
N LEU A 547 -32.44 -17.38 -6.56
CA LEU A 547 -33.77 -16.87 -6.87
C LEU A 547 -34.87 -17.69 -6.22
N THR A 548 -35.90 -16.99 -5.74
CA THR A 548 -37.13 -17.59 -5.20
C THR A 548 -38.28 -17.62 -6.20
N GLU A 549 -38.11 -16.96 -7.35
CA GLU A 549 -39.02 -16.95 -8.50
C GLU A 549 -38.21 -16.97 -9.81
N PRO A 550 -38.73 -17.52 -10.91
CA PRO A 550 -38.03 -17.50 -12.19
C PRO A 550 -37.85 -16.08 -12.72
N VAL A 551 -36.66 -15.77 -13.23
CA VAL A 551 -36.33 -14.46 -13.81
C VAL A 551 -35.68 -14.64 -15.18
N ALA A 552 -36.03 -13.77 -16.11
CA ALA A 552 -35.33 -13.67 -17.39
C ALA A 552 -34.03 -12.87 -17.22
N PHE A 553 -32.90 -13.52 -17.48
CA PHE A 553 -31.57 -12.89 -17.43
C PHE A 553 -31.17 -12.41 -18.82
N ASP A 554 -31.25 -11.10 -19.02
CA ASP A 554 -30.81 -10.42 -20.24
C ASP A 554 -29.30 -10.17 -20.20
N TYR A 555 -28.59 -10.54 -21.26
CA TYR A 555 -27.15 -10.33 -21.39
C TYR A 555 -26.75 -10.05 -22.84
N PHE A 556 -25.55 -9.51 -23.03
CA PHE A 556 -25.01 -9.21 -24.36
C PHE A 556 -23.89 -10.18 -24.71
N ASP A 557 -23.87 -10.69 -25.94
CA ASP A 557 -22.74 -11.49 -26.45
C ASP A 557 -21.57 -10.61 -26.94
N LEU A 558 -20.48 -11.25 -27.38
CA LEU A 558 -19.29 -10.59 -27.89
C LEU A 558 -19.53 -9.68 -29.11
N ASN A 559 -20.66 -9.86 -29.83
CA ASN A 559 -21.07 -9.02 -30.95
C ASN A 559 -22.00 -7.88 -30.52
N GLY A 560 -22.30 -7.75 -29.23
CA GLY A 560 -23.26 -6.79 -28.69
C GLY A 560 -24.72 -7.17 -28.97
N GLN A 561 -25.00 -8.42 -29.33
CA GLN A 561 -26.36 -8.90 -29.50
C GLN A 561 -26.96 -9.25 -28.15
N GLU A 562 -28.19 -8.82 -27.93
CA GLU A 562 -28.97 -9.12 -26.73
C GLU A 562 -29.49 -10.57 -26.81
N HIS A 563 -29.29 -11.30 -25.73
CA HIS A 563 -29.75 -12.67 -25.53
C HIS A 563 -30.43 -12.76 -24.17
N GLN A 564 -31.24 -13.80 -24.00
CA GLN A 564 -31.99 -14.04 -22.77
C GLN A 564 -31.87 -15.51 -22.35
N ILE A 565 -31.64 -15.75 -21.06
CA ILE A 565 -31.69 -17.07 -20.42
C ILE A 565 -32.76 -17.03 -19.33
N GLU A 566 -33.67 -17.99 -19.32
CA GLU A 566 -34.59 -18.17 -18.20
C GLU A 566 -33.83 -18.81 -17.03
N VAL A 567 -33.80 -18.13 -15.89
CA VAL A 567 -33.13 -18.57 -14.66
C VAL A 567 -34.21 -19.01 -13.68
N GLU A 568 -34.22 -20.31 -13.38
CA GLU A 568 -35.26 -20.94 -12.56
C GLU A 568 -35.11 -20.67 -11.06
N VAL A 569 -36.13 -21.05 -10.29
CA VAL A 569 -36.07 -21.07 -8.82
C VAL A 569 -34.90 -21.93 -8.33
N GLY A 570 -34.17 -21.44 -7.34
CA GLY A 570 -32.99 -22.12 -6.81
C GLY A 570 -31.75 -21.95 -7.69
N SER A 571 -31.78 -21.00 -8.65
CA SER A 571 -30.65 -20.66 -9.51
C SER A 571 -30.26 -19.18 -9.39
N LEU A 572 -29.05 -18.85 -9.87
CA LEU A 572 -28.59 -17.48 -10.12
C LEU A 572 -27.77 -17.44 -11.40
N ALA A 573 -27.61 -16.26 -11.99
CA ALA A 573 -26.81 -16.08 -13.20
C ALA A 573 -25.89 -14.85 -13.12
N PHE A 574 -24.75 -14.94 -13.79
CA PHE A 574 -23.78 -13.86 -13.97
C PHE A 574 -22.97 -14.09 -15.24
N THR A 575 -22.03 -13.20 -15.55
CA THR A 575 -21.10 -13.39 -16.67
C THR A 575 -19.65 -13.36 -16.24
N LEU A 576 -18.82 -14.20 -16.85
CA LEU A 576 -17.36 -14.15 -16.77
C LEU A 576 -16.80 -14.05 -18.19
N CYS A 577 -15.98 -13.03 -18.47
CA CYS A 577 -15.50 -12.73 -19.83
C CYS A 577 -16.63 -12.67 -20.87
N GLN A 578 -17.82 -12.22 -20.44
CA GLN A 578 -19.05 -12.12 -21.24
C GLN A 578 -19.69 -13.48 -21.62
N VAL A 579 -19.21 -14.59 -21.05
CA VAL A 579 -19.89 -15.89 -21.12
C VAL A 579 -20.87 -16.00 -19.94
N PRO A 580 -22.15 -16.37 -20.17
CA PRO A 580 -23.11 -16.57 -19.09
C PRO A 580 -22.77 -17.83 -18.27
N PHE A 581 -22.80 -17.67 -16.95
CA PHE A 581 -22.71 -18.72 -15.96
C PHE A 581 -24.05 -18.81 -15.23
N VAL A 582 -24.62 -20.01 -15.14
CA VAL A 582 -25.86 -20.27 -14.40
C VAL A 582 -25.57 -21.30 -13.32
N TYR A 583 -25.75 -20.89 -12.06
CA TYR A 583 -25.57 -21.73 -10.89
C TYR A 583 -26.93 -22.22 -10.43
N THR A 584 -27.06 -23.52 -10.11
CA THR A 584 -28.31 -24.14 -9.65
C THR A 584 -28.03 -24.98 -8.41
N LEU A 585 -28.84 -24.78 -7.36
CA LEU A 585 -28.78 -25.61 -6.16
C LEU A 585 -29.32 -27.01 -6.43
N SER A 586 -28.68 -28.00 -5.82
CA SER A 586 -29.18 -29.37 -5.78
C SER A 586 -29.12 -29.92 -4.36
N GLU A 587 -30.22 -30.51 -3.92
CA GLU A 587 -30.31 -31.30 -2.68
C GLU A 587 -30.04 -32.80 -2.94
N GLU A 588 -29.90 -33.19 -4.22
CA GLU A 588 -29.70 -34.60 -4.64
C GLU A 588 -28.23 -34.93 -4.96
N GLN A 589 -27.45 -33.93 -5.37
CA GLN A 589 -26.03 -34.10 -5.69
C GLN A 589 -25.15 -33.77 -4.49
N ASN A 590 -24.08 -34.55 -4.30
CA ASN A 590 -23.09 -34.33 -3.22
C ASN A 590 -21.82 -33.62 -3.71
N GLU A 591 -21.62 -33.57 -5.04
CA GLU A 591 -20.45 -32.94 -5.65
C GLU A 591 -20.87 -31.93 -6.72
N VAL A 592 -20.02 -30.91 -6.92
CA VAL A 592 -20.22 -29.91 -7.97
C VAL A 592 -20.16 -30.59 -9.33
N SER A 593 -21.13 -30.30 -10.19
CA SER A 593 -21.15 -30.75 -11.57
C SER A 593 -21.27 -29.59 -12.55
N LEU A 594 -20.62 -29.73 -13.70
CA LEU A 594 -20.49 -28.72 -14.73
C LEU A 594 -21.05 -29.22 -16.06
N THR A 595 -21.73 -28.34 -16.77
CA THR A 595 -22.04 -28.50 -18.19
C THR A 595 -21.54 -27.29 -18.95
N VAL A 596 -20.54 -27.49 -19.81
CA VAL A 596 -20.05 -26.45 -20.71
C VAL A 596 -20.74 -26.62 -22.06
N GLU A 597 -21.53 -25.63 -22.46
CA GLU A 597 -22.21 -25.60 -23.75
C GLU A 597 -21.34 -24.87 -24.77
N LEU A 598 -21.01 -25.53 -25.88
CA LEU A 598 -20.25 -24.96 -27.00
C LEU A 598 -21.20 -24.45 -28.10
N VAL A 599 -20.83 -23.36 -28.80
CA VAL A 599 -21.70 -22.75 -29.85
C VAL A 599 -21.99 -23.72 -31.00
N ASN A 600 -21.04 -24.58 -31.38
CA ASN A 600 -21.17 -25.54 -32.49
C ASN A 600 -20.61 -26.93 -32.14
N GLY A 601 -20.68 -27.33 -30.86
CA GLY A 601 -20.07 -28.55 -30.35
C GLY A 601 -20.98 -29.33 -29.39
N PRO A 602 -20.51 -30.49 -28.89
CA PRO A 602 -21.24 -31.22 -27.86
C PRO A 602 -21.30 -30.40 -26.57
N LYS A 603 -22.33 -30.66 -25.76
CA LYS A 603 -22.31 -30.30 -24.35
C LYS A 603 -21.28 -31.18 -23.64
N ILE A 604 -20.39 -30.55 -22.89
CA ILE A 604 -19.38 -31.26 -22.10
C ILE A 604 -19.87 -31.32 -20.66
N GLU A 605 -20.30 -32.50 -20.24
CA GLU A 605 -20.77 -32.77 -18.88
C GLU A 605 -19.65 -33.40 -18.06
N LYS A 606 -19.44 -32.90 -16.84
CA LYS A 606 -18.40 -33.39 -15.94
C LYS A 606 -18.83 -33.24 -14.49
N VAL A 607 -18.65 -34.29 -13.69
CA VAL A 607 -18.67 -34.18 -12.22
C VAL A 607 -17.30 -33.69 -11.78
N SER A 608 -17.17 -32.38 -11.60
CA SER A 608 -15.93 -31.68 -11.27
C SER A 608 -16.28 -30.23 -10.96
N ASN A 609 -15.48 -29.58 -10.14
CA ASN A 609 -15.57 -28.15 -9.87
C ASN A 609 -14.63 -27.30 -10.77
N MET A 610 -14.11 -27.89 -11.86
CA MET A 610 -13.03 -27.32 -12.66
C MET A 610 -13.37 -27.35 -14.14
N ILE A 611 -13.20 -26.20 -14.81
CA ILE A 611 -13.14 -26.08 -16.26
C ILE A 611 -11.67 -26.21 -16.68
N PRO A 612 -11.29 -27.24 -17.46
CA PRO A 612 -9.89 -27.46 -17.84
C PRO A 612 -9.34 -26.31 -18.67
N GLU A 613 -8.00 -26.16 -18.67
CA GLU A 613 -7.27 -25.09 -19.35
C GLU A 613 -7.73 -24.86 -20.79
N SER A 614 -7.92 -25.93 -21.56
CA SER A 614 -8.31 -25.86 -22.98
C SER A 614 -9.66 -25.15 -23.21
N LEU A 615 -10.62 -25.30 -22.29
CA LEU A 615 -11.92 -24.61 -22.35
C LEU A 615 -11.86 -23.25 -21.68
N SER A 616 -11.12 -23.13 -20.57
CA SER A 616 -10.91 -21.87 -19.87
C SER A 616 -10.25 -20.83 -20.77
N LYS A 617 -9.27 -21.23 -21.58
CA LYS A 617 -8.63 -20.38 -22.58
C LYS A 617 -9.63 -19.78 -23.57
N HIS A 618 -10.63 -20.53 -24.03
CA HIS A 618 -11.66 -19.99 -24.92
C HIS A 618 -12.52 -18.91 -24.25
N ILE A 619 -12.75 -19.02 -22.94
CA ILE A 619 -13.45 -18.01 -22.14
C ILE A 619 -12.56 -16.77 -21.99
N PHE A 620 -11.30 -16.94 -21.58
CA PHE A 620 -10.35 -15.84 -21.36
C PHE A 620 -10.03 -15.06 -22.64
N ASP A 621 -9.77 -15.77 -23.74
CA ASP A 621 -9.48 -15.18 -25.06
C ASP A 621 -10.72 -14.56 -25.71
N ARG A 622 -11.91 -14.75 -25.10
CA ARG A 622 -13.20 -14.34 -25.67
C ARG A 622 -13.36 -14.84 -27.11
N SER A 623 -13.07 -16.13 -27.33
CA SER A 623 -13.05 -16.73 -28.68
C SER A 623 -14.44 -16.96 -29.28
N GLY A 624 -15.49 -16.84 -28.47
CA GLY A 624 -16.88 -17.14 -28.84
C GLY A 624 -17.19 -18.63 -28.99
N GLN A 625 -16.28 -19.52 -28.58
CA GLN A 625 -16.51 -20.97 -28.69
C GLN A 625 -17.38 -21.54 -27.55
N VAL A 626 -17.26 -20.99 -26.34
CA VAL A 626 -18.10 -21.35 -25.20
C VAL A 626 -19.34 -20.45 -25.19
N LYS A 627 -20.51 -21.07 -25.26
CA LYS A 627 -21.81 -20.40 -25.27
C LYS A 627 -22.31 -20.09 -23.86
N ALA A 628 -22.22 -21.05 -22.95
CA ALA A 628 -22.69 -20.93 -21.58
C ALA A 628 -22.03 -21.99 -20.68
N VAL A 629 -21.98 -21.72 -19.38
CA VAL A 629 -21.55 -22.68 -18.37
C VAL A 629 -22.67 -22.85 -17.34
N TYR A 630 -23.15 -24.08 -17.17
CA TYR A 630 -24.12 -24.43 -16.14
C TYR A 630 -23.41 -25.18 -15.03
N VAL A 631 -23.69 -24.81 -13.79
CA VAL A 631 -23.05 -25.36 -12.61
C VAL A 631 -24.14 -25.81 -11.65
N THR A 632 -24.12 -27.09 -11.29
CA THR A 632 -24.95 -27.59 -10.20
C THR A 632 -24.12 -27.64 -8.93
N ILE A 633 -24.63 -26.99 -7.88
CA ILE A 633 -23.96 -26.83 -6.60
C ILE A 633 -24.76 -27.61 -5.54
N PRO A 634 -24.13 -28.56 -4.84
CA PRO A 634 -24.73 -29.19 -3.67
C PRO A 634 -25.08 -28.13 -2.61
N ALA A 635 -26.32 -28.10 -2.14
CA ALA A 635 -26.75 -27.11 -1.15
C ALA A 635 -25.91 -27.16 0.15
N GLU A 636 -25.43 -28.35 0.52
CA GLU A 636 -24.53 -28.60 1.65
C GLU A 636 -23.10 -28.02 1.51
N LYS A 637 -22.69 -27.65 0.29
CA LYS A 637 -21.37 -27.03 0.03
C LYS A 637 -21.43 -25.50 0.21
N LEU A 638 -22.62 -24.91 0.30
CA LEU A 638 -22.81 -23.53 0.76
C LEU A 638 -22.86 -23.54 2.29
N VAL A 639 -21.78 -23.06 2.91
CA VAL A 639 -21.57 -23.18 4.36
C VAL A 639 -21.98 -21.91 5.12
N ILE A 640 -22.54 -20.93 4.42
CA ILE A 640 -22.93 -19.61 4.93
C ILE A 640 -24.43 -19.47 4.93
#